data_AF-A0A699KQS5-F1
#
_entry.id   AF-A0A699KQS5-F1
#
_cell.length_a   1.000
_cell.length_b   1.000
_cell.length_c   1.000
_cell.angle_alpha   90.00
_cell.angle_beta   90.00
_cell.angle_gamma   90.00
#
_symmetry.space_group_name_H-M   'P 1'
#
loop_
_entity.id
_entity.type
_entity.pdbx_description
1 polymer ?
#
loop_
_entity_poly.entity_id
_entity_poly.type
_entity_poly.pdbx_seq_one_letter_code
_entity_poly.pdbx_strand_id
1 'polypeptide(L)'
;TWTNVSGLHFVETSAAAAINFSENKSGAYSSSNYVGSVISDSSVNIASDWVNYGRYYQQTYIHEIGHALGLGHAGNYNGDAVFPNDAFYQEDSWKYSIMSYFSQDQNIYSDASFGYVATPMLADIVAIQSLYGTAVTRTGNDTYSFNNNATNTGTDFTPGLVATIYDSAGNDTINVSAYVGAQIVDLRSEAFSSVYGGLSNIAIARGTVIENAITGAGADALIGNASDNFLNANAGNDLLQGGDGNDRLMGGTGSDLLYGGNGIDTAVYAEVGGRYFATYDAALVRNATLSVHDAQSSDVDTLSSIEQLAFMDRSASLDELLMAFRSRYGAFNGESDATVSLSFSTDLHHIALTEDQADVARLYAVFGRTPDYQGLNYWLAQQAMGSSYAEIRDAFVNSAEVVQRYSVLDNRDFVLDLYKTLLHRTGDDSGVSYWNTLQEHGLSRTAVIDNLLNSRESRDFSEGETGFIRIVDHNAWNNLDMMVGKGLAIGTAGDDQISEQEVRLDSTAGSYLLGNAGVDTFIFNDAASAYRISALGTDALSIGRSTGAAAHFELSGFNVLDFADRDVFILDSAQASIGRLYTILDRAPDTEGLKFWLSVGASGETGAQLANTFVQSAEFSQSLPNGSNAAFVDQLYNKVLGRGSDADGLAYWVHSLESGTSRGQVAFNIANRLDNSAEEHPAGFHPAWLVGNAFARASSLGTQALRAGGGTEGNWLPPIPV
;
A
#
# COMPACT_ATOMS: atom_id res chain seq x y z
N THR A 1 30.66 26.70 11.65
CA THR A 1 31.74 27.55 12.19
C THR A 1 31.99 28.72 11.25
N TRP A 2 32.73 29.75 11.68
CA TRP A 2 33.09 30.88 10.79
C TRP A 2 33.84 30.44 9.53
N THR A 3 34.77 29.48 9.61
CA THR A 3 35.44 28.91 8.43
C THR A 3 34.45 28.31 7.45
N ASN A 4 33.50 27.50 7.94
CA ASN A 4 32.56 26.81 7.05
C ASN A 4 31.66 27.78 6.30
N VAL A 5 31.29 28.92 6.88
CA VAL A 5 30.32 29.85 6.27
C VAL A 5 30.97 30.97 5.45
N SER A 6 32.26 31.28 5.68
CA SER A 6 33.00 32.37 5.01
C SER A 6 34.11 31.89 4.07
N GLY A 7 34.55 30.64 4.19
CA GLY A 7 35.70 30.11 3.45
C GLY A 7 37.06 30.58 3.98
N LEU A 8 37.08 31.37 5.07
CA LEU A 8 38.30 31.83 5.70
C LEU A 8 39.01 30.69 6.44
N HIS A 9 40.28 30.49 6.13
CA HIS A 9 41.14 29.54 6.81
C HIS A 9 41.91 30.23 7.95
N PHE A 10 41.56 29.90 9.20
CA PHE A 10 42.29 30.39 10.36
C PHE A 10 43.50 29.48 10.61
N VAL A 11 44.69 30.08 10.61
CA VAL A 11 45.96 29.39 10.88
C VAL A 11 46.60 30.04 12.09
N GLU A 12 46.79 29.27 13.16
CA GLU A 12 47.52 29.72 14.33
C GLU A 12 48.97 30.04 13.96
N THR A 13 49.49 31.16 14.46
CA THR A 13 50.86 31.60 14.18
C THR A 13 51.46 32.31 15.38
N SER A 14 52.78 32.18 15.54
CA SER A 14 53.56 32.96 16.51
C SER A 14 54.11 34.27 15.93
N ALA A 15 53.86 34.56 14.65
CA ALA A 15 54.21 35.82 14.00
C ALA A 15 53.11 36.87 14.19
N ALA A 16 53.22 38.03 13.53
CA ALA A 16 52.14 39.01 13.50
C ALA A 16 50.87 38.37 12.92
N ALA A 17 49.80 38.33 13.71
CA ALA A 17 48.53 37.71 13.35
C ALA A 17 47.48 38.77 12.99
N ALA A 18 46.60 38.43 12.04
CA ALA A 18 45.45 39.26 11.69
C ALA A 18 44.39 39.29 12.80
N ILE A 19 44.33 38.26 13.64
CA ILE A 19 43.47 38.21 14.83
C ILE A 19 44.33 37.75 16.00
N ASN A 20 44.34 38.52 17.09
CA ASN A 20 45.10 38.23 18.29
C ASN A 20 44.14 37.89 19.43
N PHE A 21 44.31 36.76 20.10
CA PHE A 21 43.50 36.34 21.25
C PHE A 21 44.22 36.61 22.57
N SER A 22 43.48 37.10 23.58
CA SER A 22 43.96 37.34 24.94
C SER A 22 42.90 36.92 25.96
N GLU A 23 43.35 36.48 27.13
CA GLU A 23 42.51 36.16 28.29
C GLU A 23 42.87 36.96 29.55
N ASN A 24 43.77 37.93 29.40
CA ASN A 24 44.47 38.60 30.49
C ASN A 24 43.79 39.89 30.97
N LYS A 25 42.73 40.34 30.29
CA LYS A 25 41.98 41.56 30.62
C LYS A 25 40.56 41.20 31.01
N SER A 26 39.96 42.02 31.88
CA SER A 26 38.57 41.85 32.34
C SER A 26 37.58 42.02 31.20
N GLY A 27 36.53 41.19 31.21
CA GLY A 27 35.42 41.24 30.26
C GLY A 27 35.66 40.47 28.96
N ALA A 28 34.65 40.50 28.10
CA ALA A 28 34.71 40.00 26.73
C ALA A 28 34.49 41.17 25.76
N TYR A 29 35.38 41.34 24.80
CA TYR A 29 35.27 42.36 23.77
C TYR A 29 36.24 42.09 22.61
N SER A 30 35.93 42.69 21.47
CA SER A 30 36.76 42.69 20.27
C SER A 30 36.98 44.11 19.79
N SER A 31 38.16 44.38 19.24
CA SER A 31 38.52 45.69 18.70
C SER A 31 39.39 45.52 17.46
N SER A 32 39.12 46.34 16.43
CA SER A 32 39.82 46.24 15.15
C SER A 32 40.50 47.55 14.77
N ASN A 33 41.68 47.44 14.15
CA ASN A 33 42.36 48.53 13.48
C ASN A 33 41.99 48.52 11.99
N TYR A 34 41.94 49.70 11.38
CA TYR A 34 41.50 49.87 9.99
C TYR A 34 42.51 50.64 9.16
N VAL A 35 42.68 50.21 7.91
CA VAL A 35 43.33 50.97 6.85
C VAL A 35 42.27 51.26 5.79
N GLY A 36 41.72 52.48 5.81
CA GLY A 36 40.54 52.82 5.01
C GLY A 36 39.31 52.05 5.51
N SER A 37 38.68 51.28 4.62
CA SER A 37 37.52 50.42 4.94
C SER A 37 37.90 48.96 5.23
N VAL A 38 39.20 48.63 5.25
CA VAL A 38 39.69 47.26 5.44
C VAL A 38 40.24 47.12 6.84
N ILE A 39 39.85 46.05 7.53
CA ILE A 39 40.43 45.66 8.83
C ILE A 39 41.88 45.24 8.61
N SER A 40 42.84 45.91 9.26
CA SER A 40 44.25 45.52 9.21
C SER A 40 44.56 44.37 10.17
N ASP A 41 44.01 44.46 11.38
CA ASP A 41 44.18 43.50 12.46
C ASP A 41 43.06 43.69 13.50
N SER A 42 42.71 42.60 14.18
CA SER A 42 41.73 42.56 15.26
C SER A 42 42.35 41.97 16.53
N SER A 43 41.87 42.43 17.68
CA SER A 43 42.20 41.90 19.01
C SER A 43 40.92 41.43 19.69
N VAL A 44 40.87 40.15 20.04
CA VAL A 44 39.77 39.52 20.79
C VAL A 44 40.25 39.24 22.21
N ASN A 45 39.54 39.76 23.21
CA ASN A 45 39.78 39.43 24.60
C ASN A 45 38.56 38.76 25.20
N ILE A 46 38.76 37.61 25.85
CA ILE A 46 37.74 36.97 26.70
C ILE A 46 38.44 36.53 27.97
N ALA A 47 38.11 37.16 29.09
CA ALA A 47 38.77 36.93 30.37
C ALA A 47 38.72 35.45 30.79
N SER A 48 39.83 34.94 31.35
CA SER A 48 39.96 33.52 31.74
C SER A 48 38.91 33.04 32.75
N ASP A 49 38.37 33.92 33.60
CA ASP A 49 37.32 33.60 34.56
C ASP A 49 35.94 33.38 33.93
N TRP A 50 35.75 33.75 32.65
CA TRP A 50 34.51 33.51 31.93
C TRP A 50 34.24 32.03 31.68
N VAL A 51 35.23 31.15 31.81
CA VAL A 51 35.05 29.68 31.79
C VAL A 51 33.94 29.21 32.74
N ASN A 52 33.69 29.97 33.82
CA ASN A 52 32.63 29.68 34.80
C ASN A 52 31.20 29.91 34.26
N TYR A 53 31.03 30.60 33.13
CA TYR A 53 29.73 30.79 32.46
C TYR A 53 29.35 29.62 31.54
N GLY A 54 30.15 28.54 31.50
CA GLY A 54 29.80 27.31 30.79
C GLY A 54 29.61 27.52 29.29
N ARG A 55 28.43 27.19 28.75
CA ARG A 55 28.16 27.32 27.30
C ARG A 55 28.15 28.77 26.80
N TYR A 56 27.80 29.71 27.67
CA TYR A 56 27.85 31.13 27.31
C TYR A 56 29.28 31.57 26.96
N TYR A 57 30.29 31.04 27.67
CA TYR A 57 31.70 31.29 27.35
C TYR A 57 32.07 30.88 25.92
N GLN A 58 31.59 29.72 25.47
CA GLN A 58 31.82 29.24 24.10
C GLN A 58 31.08 30.12 23.06
N GLN A 59 29.84 30.50 23.36
CA GLN A 59 29.04 31.41 22.53
C GLN A 59 29.73 32.76 22.38
N THR A 60 30.32 33.30 23.44
CA THR A 60 31.08 34.56 23.42
C THR A 60 32.27 34.50 22.46
N TYR A 61 33.00 33.38 22.36
CA TYR A 61 34.04 33.26 21.32
C TYR A 61 33.49 33.41 19.91
N ILE A 62 32.34 32.79 19.61
CA ILE A 62 31.74 32.90 18.28
C ILE A 62 31.33 34.35 18.01
N HIS A 63 30.75 35.03 19.00
CA HIS A 63 30.37 36.45 18.95
C HIS A 63 31.58 37.38 18.71
N GLU A 64 32.61 37.29 19.55
CA GLU A 64 33.78 38.19 19.46
C GLU A 64 34.61 37.95 18.19
N ILE A 65 34.64 36.70 17.69
CA ILE A 65 35.23 36.41 16.38
C ILE A 65 34.40 37.07 15.28
N GLY A 66 33.06 37.09 15.37
CA GLY A 66 32.20 37.83 14.45
C GLY A 66 32.58 39.31 14.37
N HIS A 67 32.83 39.96 15.51
CA HIS A 67 33.37 41.33 15.54
C HIS A 67 34.75 41.46 14.92
N ALA A 68 35.67 40.54 15.22
CA ALA A 68 37.00 40.56 14.63
C ALA A 68 36.99 40.38 13.11
N LEU A 69 35.95 39.74 12.57
CA LEU A 69 35.68 39.60 11.14
C LEU A 69 34.88 40.77 10.55
N GLY A 70 34.48 41.75 11.35
CA GLY A 70 33.85 42.99 10.90
C GLY A 70 32.34 43.05 11.02
N LEU A 71 31.70 42.11 11.73
CA LEU A 71 30.28 42.23 12.07
C LEU A 71 30.09 43.19 13.25
N GLY A 72 29.05 44.02 13.20
CA GLY A 72 28.59 44.80 14.35
C GLY A 72 27.62 43.99 15.22
N HIS A 73 27.20 44.57 16.34
CA HIS A 73 26.02 44.06 17.04
C HIS A 73 24.79 44.16 16.13
N ALA A 74 23.77 43.34 16.40
CA ALA A 74 22.53 43.37 15.63
C ALA A 74 21.79 44.71 15.72
N GLY A 75 21.93 45.45 16.83
CA GLY A 75 21.41 46.80 17.02
C GLY A 75 22.48 47.80 17.47
N ASN A 76 22.09 49.08 17.61
CA ASN A 76 23.00 50.14 18.04
C ASN A 76 23.09 50.23 19.59
N TYR A 77 23.55 49.15 20.21
CA TYR A 77 23.79 49.05 21.64
C TYR A 77 25.21 48.56 21.92
N ASN A 78 25.70 48.82 23.14
CA ASN A 78 27.01 48.35 23.60
C ASN A 78 27.02 48.31 25.14
N GLY A 79 27.25 47.14 25.74
CA GLY A 79 27.18 46.93 27.19
C GLY A 79 25.84 46.37 27.69
N ASP A 80 24.78 47.19 27.71
CA ASP A 80 23.45 46.79 28.19
C ASP A 80 22.36 47.15 27.15
N ALA A 81 21.33 46.31 27.03
CA ALA A 81 20.19 46.54 26.16
C ALA A 81 18.92 45.86 26.71
N VAL A 82 17.72 46.41 26.43
CA VAL A 82 16.42 45.90 26.87
C VAL A 82 15.47 45.73 25.67
N PHE A 83 14.95 44.52 25.45
CA PHE A 83 13.93 44.26 24.43
C PHE A 83 12.54 44.70 24.94
N PRO A 84 11.65 45.27 24.09
CA PRO A 84 11.87 45.65 22.69
C PRO A 84 12.47 47.06 22.50
N ASN A 85 12.80 47.78 23.57
CA ASN A 85 13.11 49.21 23.52
C ASN A 85 14.39 49.54 22.73
N ASP A 86 15.43 48.73 22.89
CA ASP A 86 16.75 48.95 22.29
C ASP A 86 16.97 48.11 21.02
N ALA A 87 16.04 47.20 20.70
CA ALA A 87 16.08 46.38 19.49
C ALA A 87 15.82 47.25 18.26
N PHE A 88 16.66 47.11 17.23
CA PHE A 88 16.53 47.91 16.00
C PHE A 88 15.47 47.37 15.03
N TYR A 89 15.20 46.06 15.08
CA TYR A 89 14.20 45.36 14.28
C TYR A 89 13.60 44.19 15.08
N GLN A 90 12.47 43.67 14.60
CA GLN A 90 11.64 42.71 15.33
C GLN A 90 12.36 41.39 15.62
N GLU A 91 13.23 40.94 14.71
CA GLU A 91 13.94 39.66 14.77
C GLU A 91 15.26 39.72 15.56
N ASP A 92 15.62 40.87 16.16
CA ASP A 92 16.88 41.07 16.90
C ASP A 92 16.95 40.17 18.15
N SER A 93 17.50 38.98 17.97
CA SER A 93 17.72 37.97 19.00
C SER A 93 18.70 36.89 18.52
N TRP A 94 19.20 36.09 19.45
CA TRP A 94 20.03 34.91 19.19
C TRP A 94 19.38 33.84 18.31
N LYS A 95 18.06 33.94 18.03
CA LYS A 95 17.39 33.09 17.03
C LYS A 95 17.94 33.35 15.62
N TYR A 96 18.25 34.61 15.30
CA TYR A 96 18.64 35.03 13.95
C TYR A 96 20.10 35.50 13.86
N SER A 97 20.66 36.05 14.94
CA SER A 97 22.04 36.53 14.97
C SER A 97 22.66 36.31 16.35
N ILE A 98 23.83 35.66 16.37
CA ILE A 98 24.65 35.58 17.58
C ILE A 98 25.18 36.94 18.02
N MET A 99 25.16 37.94 17.13
CA MET A 99 25.58 39.32 17.40
C MET A 99 24.53 40.13 18.18
N SER A 100 23.36 39.55 18.44
CA SER A 100 22.34 40.16 19.29
C SER A 100 22.71 40.12 20.78
N TYR A 101 22.21 41.07 21.56
CA TYR A 101 22.24 41.01 23.03
C TYR A 101 21.05 40.26 23.63
N PHE A 102 20.04 39.96 22.82
CA PHE A 102 18.81 39.37 23.30
C PHE A 102 18.79 37.86 23.05
N SER A 103 18.51 37.07 24.08
CA SER A 103 18.20 35.65 23.91
C SER A 103 16.86 35.46 23.20
N GLN A 104 16.62 34.24 22.71
CA GLN A 104 15.43 33.90 21.92
C GLN A 104 14.13 34.26 22.66
N ASP A 105 14.07 33.96 23.95
CA ASP A 105 12.91 34.13 24.83
C ASP A 105 12.71 35.56 25.34
N GLN A 106 13.69 36.46 25.14
CA GLN A 106 13.52 37.89 25.40
C GLN A 106 12.76 38.59 24.27
N ASN A 107 12.75 38.00 23.06
CA ASN A 107 12.02 38.52 21.93
C ASN A 107 10.54 38.15 22.01
N ILE A 108 9.69 39.11 22.40
CA ILE A 108 8.24 38.91 22.56
C ILE A 108 7.49 38.58 21.26
N TYR A 109 8.15 38.69 20.11
CA TYR A 109 7.58 38.34 18.80
C TYR A 109 7.98 36.93 18.33
N SER A 110 8.79 36.20 19.12
CA SER A 110 9.15 34.82 18.85
C SER A 110 8.59 33.91 19.94
N ASP A 111 8.23 32.71 19.53
CA ASP A 111 7.87 31.57 20.39
C ASP A 111 9.08 30.66 20.70
N ALA A 112 10.29 31.10 20.35
CA ALA A 112 11.49 30.28 20.44
C ALA A 112 11.94 30.17 21.90
N SER A 113 12.33 28.96 22.29
CA SER A 113 12.83 28.70 23.64
C SER A 113 14.25 29.19 23.79
N PHE A 114 14.63 29.60 25.00
CA PHE A 114 16.02 29.87 25.33
C PHE A 114 16.94 28.71 24.97
N GLY A 115 18.06 29.01 24.32
CA GLY A 115 19.13 28.05 24.11
C GLY A 115 20.44 28.73 23.72
N TYR A 116 21.56 28.14 24.16
CA TYR A 116 22.88 28.65 23.81
C TYR A 116 23.20 28.37 22.35
N VAL A 117 23.77 29.35 21.68
CA VAL A 117 24.09 29.31 20.26
C VAL A 117 25.41 28.60 20.01
N ALA A 118 25.38 27.64 19.08
CA ALA A 118 26.48 26.74 18.76
C ALA A 118 27.21 27.08 17.46
N THR A 119 26.63 27.93 16.61
CA THR A 119 27.13 28.30 15.28
C THR A 119 26.82 29.78 14.98
N PRO A 120 27.46 30.40 13.98
CA PRO A 120 26.87 31.59 13.36
C PRO A 120 25.43 31.29 12.93
N MET A 121 24.52 32.24 13.14
CA MET A 121 23.09 32.14 12.85
C MET A 121 22.77 32.71 11.47
N LEU A 122 21.51 32.57 11.00
CA LEU A 122 21.09 32.95 9.64
C LEU A 122 21.58 34.34 9.18
N ALA A 123 21.36 35.39 9.99
CA ALA A 123 21.75 36.75 9.63
C ALA A 123 23.28 36.91 9.62
N ASP A 124 23.98 36.21 10.53
CA ASP A 124 25.44 36.22 10.60
C ASP A 124 26.05 35.60 9.34
N ILE A 125 25.46 34.50 8.86
CA ILE A 125 25.90 33.80 7.64
C ILE A 125 25.70 34.69 6.42
N VAL A 126 24.54 35.32 6.28
CA VAL A 126 24.28 36.25 5.16
C VAL A 126 25.26 37.44 5.20
N ALA A 127 25.49 38.00 6.39
CA ALA A 127 26.38 39.14 6.57
C ALA A 127 27.85 38.80 6.26
N ILE A 128 28.35 37.67 6.78
CA ILE A 128 29.74 37.27 6.57
C ILE A 128 30.00 36.88 5.11
N GLN A 129 29.04 36.24 4.45
CA GLN A 129 29.14 35.92 3.03
C GLN A 129 29.09 37.17 2.15
N SER A 130 28.43 38.23 2.60
CA SER A 130 28.47 39.54 1.91
C SER A 130 29.84 40.21 2.01
N LEU A 131 30.60 39.94 3.08
CA LEU A 131 31.94 40.50 3.28
C LEU A 131 33.04 39.69 2.59
N TYR A 132 32.95 38.35 2.64
CA TYR A 132 34.04 37.45 2.25
C TYR A 132 33.70 36.49 1.10
N GLY A 133 32.45 36.45 0.66
CA GLY A 133 31.94 35.50 -0.32
C GLY A 133 31.32 34.25 0.32
N THR A 134 30.55 33.52 -0.50
CA THR A 134 29.95 32.24 -0.12
C THR A 134 31.01 31.14 -0.15
N ALA A 135 31.11 30.37 0.93
CA ALA A 135 32.02 29.25 1.04
C ALA A 135 31.49 28.02 0.29
N VAL A 136 32.36 27.07 -0.04
CA VAL A 136 31.96 25.71 -0.40
C VAL A 136 32.50 24.79 0.69
N THR A 137 31.61 24.14 1.43
CA THR A 137 31.93 23.27 2.56
C THR A 137 31.00 22.08 2.55
N ARG A 138 31.49 20.93 3.03
CA ARG A 138 30.70 19.69 3.13
C ARG A 138 30.00 19.38 1.81
N THR A 139 30.75 18.87 0.84
CA THR A 139 30.19 18.56 -0.49
C THR A 139 29.82 17.09 -0.63
N GLY A 140 29.79 16.36 0.47
CA GLY A 140 29.51 14.93 0.53
C GLY A 140 28.16 14.70 1.21
N ASN A 141 27.78 13.45 1.42
CA ASN A 141 26.56 13.15 2.15
C ASN A 141 26.85 13.27 3.66
N ASP A 142 26.27 14.28 4.29
CA ASP A 142 26.49 14.60 5.69
C ASP A 142 25.25 14.27 6.55
N THR A 143 25.47 13.91 7.81
CA THR A 143 24.38 13.66 8.78
C THR A 143 24.49 14.63 9.94
N TYR A 144 23.42 15.40 10.13
CA TYR A 144 23.25 16.40 11.17
C TYR A 144 22.45 15.82 12.34
N SER A 145 23.06 15.70 13.51
CA SER A 145 22.45 15.07 14.69
C SER A 145 22.53 15.94 15.94
N PHE A 146 21.59 15.72 16.88
CA PHE A 146 21.45 16.48 18.11
C PHE A 146 21.43 15.57 19.34
N ASN A 147 22.22 14.50 19.34
CA ASN A 147 22.18 13.43 20.33
C ASN A 147 23.46 13.30 21.18
N ASN A 148 24.49 14.13 20.94
CA ASN A 148 25.78 13.97 21.58
C ASN A 148 26.01 14.92 22.76
N ASN A 149 26.16 14.32 23.95
CA ASN A 149 26.39 15.05 25.20
C ASN A 149 27.82 15.59 25.39
N ALA A 150 28.76 15.29 24.49
CA ALA A 150 30.19 15.53 24.70
C ALA A 150 30.85 16.49 23.69
N THR A 151 30.36 16.62 22.46
CA THR A 151 31.03 17.43 21.42
C THR A 151 30.08 18.18 20.52
N ASN A 152 30.49 19.38 20.09
CA ASN A 152 29.91 20.13 18.98
C ASN A 152 30.90 20.07 17.81
N THR A 153 30.67 19.17 16.85
CA THR A 153 31.57 18.93 15.71
C THR A 153 31.18 19.74 14.47
N GLY A 154 30.04 20.44 14.51
CA GLY A 154 29.46 21.13 13.37
C GLY A 154 28.56 20.26 12.48
N THR A 155 28.45 18.97 12.77
CA THR A 155 27.41 18.04 12.25
C THR A 155 26.74 17.26 13.39
N ASP A 156 27.34 17.22 14.57
CA ASP A 156 26.77 16.62 15.76
C ASP A 156 26.80 17.63 16.91
N PHE A 157 25.65 17.84 17.53
CA PHE A 157 25.39 18.88 18.51
C PHE A 157 24.81 18.31 19.79
N THR A 158 25.06 18.99 20.90
CA THR A 158 24.43 18.65 22.17
C THR A 158 22.95 19.05 22.19
N PRO A 159 22.05 18.20 22.74
CA PRO A 159 20.65 18.56 22.93
C PRO A 159 20.45 19.95 23.59
N GLY A 160 19.43 20.67 23.13
CA GLY A 160 19.06 22.01 23.63
C GLY A 160 19.95 23.16 23.16
N LEU A 161 20.91 22.91 22.26
CA LEU A 161 21.63 23.99 21.57
C LEU A 161 20.80 24.58 20.43
N VAL A 162 21.12 25.84 20.12
CA VAL A 162 20.58 26.57 18.97
C VAL A 162 21.66 26.64 17.89
N ALA A 163 21.32 26.28 16.66
CA ALA A 163 22.29 26.19 15.58
C ALA A 163 21.68 26.52 14.22
N THR A 164 22.54 26.85 13.26
CA THR A 164 22.20 26.93 11.85
C THR A 164 23.10 25.98 11.07
N ILE A 165 22.47 25.09 10.31
CA ILE A 165 23.12 24.15 9.40
C ILE A 165 23.52 24.92 8.14
N TYR A 166 24.77 24.77 7.74
CA TYR A 166 25.27 25.28 6.46
C TYR A 166 26.05 24.17 5.76
N ASP A 167 25.54 23.81 4.60
CA ASP A 167 26.02 22.78 3.70
C ASP A 167 25.98 23.31 2.25
N SER A 168 26.83 22.79 1.38
CA SER A 168 26.98 23.26 -0.01
C SER A 168 26.57 22.22 -1.05
N ALA A 169 26.59 20.93 -0.75
CA ALA A 169 26.19 19.87 -1.67
C ALA A 169 26.23 18.51 -0.98
N GLY A 170 25.38 17.60 -1.41
CA GLY A 170 25.35 16.27 -0.81
C GLY A 170 23.98 15.67 -1.01
N ASN A 171 23.78 14.53 -0.38
CA ASN A 171 22.44 14.06 -0.04
C ASN A 171 22.45 13.91 1.49
N ASP A 172 21.93 14.94 2.16
CA ASP A 172 22.17 15.23 3.56
C ASP A 172 20.97 14.89 4.42
N THR A 173 21.23 14.54 5.68
CA THR A 173 20.19 14.05 6.60
C THR A 173 20.19 14.81 7.91
N ILE A 174 19.05 15.31 8.35
CA ILE A 174 18.83 15.65 9.76
C ILE A 174 18.34 14.38 10.48
N ASN A 175 19.16 13.85 11.39
CA ASN A 175 18.83 12.66 12.18
C ASN A 175 18.65 13.02 13.65
N VAL A 176 17.41 13.05 14.09
CA VAL A 176 16.98 13.30 15.47
C VAL A 176 16.17 12.13 16.05
N SER A 177 16.40 10.93 15.53
CA SER A 177 15.68 9.70 15.85
C SER A 177 15.80 9.20 17.28
N ALA A 178 16.83 9.63 18.02
CA ALA A 178 17.03 9.19 19.40
C ALA A 178 16.10 9.89 20.41
N TYR A 179 15.35 10.92 20.00
CA TYR A 179 14.40 11.60 20.87
C TYR A 179 13.01 10.96 20.80
N VAL A 180 12.34 10.82 21.93
CA VAL A 180 11.04 10.10 22.03
C VAL A 180 9.85 11.04 22.19
N GLY A 181 10.07 12.34 22.32
CA GLY A 181 9.01 13.34 22.36
C GLY A 181 8.75 13.92 20.98
N ALA A 182 7.64 14.64 20.82
CA ALA A 182 7.27 15.31 19.58
C ALA A 182 8.35 16.31 19.10
N GLN A 183 8.57 16.33 17.78
CA GLN A 183 9.53 17.18 17.08
C GLN A 183 8.91 17.78 15.83
N ILE A 184 9.44 18.92 15.39
CA ILE A 184 9.13 19.51 14.08
C ILE A 184 10.44 19.66 13.33
N VAL A 185 10.58 18.99 12.19
CA VAL A 185 11.73 19.12 11.29
C VAL A 185 11.26 19.74 9.97
N ASP A 186 11.84 20.88 9.62
CA ASP A 186 11.53 21.64 8.41
C ASP A 186 12.81 21.77 7.57
N LEU A 187 12.82 21.12 6.41
CA LEU A 187 13.96 21.02 5.50
C LEU A 187 14.07 22.23 4.55
N ARG A 188 13.14 23.19 4.62
CA ARG A 188 13.17 24.37 3.77
C ARG A 188 14.30 25.30 4.18
N SER A 189 14.98 25.87 3.19
CA SER A 189 15.99 26.90 3.41
C SER A 189 15.41 28.07 4.22
N GLU A 190 16.17 28.54 5.22
CA GLU A 190 15.82 29.60 6.17
C GLU A 190 14.65 29.27 7.13
N ALA A 191 14.12 28.05 7.10
CA ALA A 191 13.13 27.59 8.08
C ALA A 191 13.78 27.17 9.41
N PHE A 192 12.94 27.07 10.44
CA PHE A 192 13.34 26.63 11.78
C PHE A 192 12.62 25.34 12.16
N SER A 193 13.40 24.39 12.67
CA SER A 193 12.96 23.15 13.29
C SER A 193 12.94 23.28 14.82
N SER A 194 12.08 22.48 15.45
CA SER A 194 11.94 22.35 16.91
C SER A 194 12.28 20.92 17.31
N VAL A 195 13.47 20.68 17.84
CA VAL A 195 14.00 19.32 18.11
C VAL A 195 14.48 19.19 19.54
N TYR A 196 14.44 17.98 20.09
CA TYR A 196 14.87 17.68 21.47
C TYR A 196 14.21 18.58 22.54
N GLY A 197 12.94 18.96 22.33
CA GLY A 197 12.16 19.81 23.23
C GLY A 197 12.49 21.31 23.17
N GLY A 198 13.42 21.74 22.29
CA GLY A 198 13.61 23.14 21.97
C GLY A 198 12.59 23.63 20.94
N LEU A 199 12.19 24.90 21.05
CA LEU A 199 11.30 25.56 20.08
C LEU A 199 12.13 26.45 19.15
N SER A 200 12.00 26.23 17.83
CA SER A 200 12.73 26.97 16.78
C SER A 200 14.24 27.03 17.01
N ASN A 201 14.86 25.93 17.41
CA ASN A 201 16.28 25.91 17.80
C ASN A 201 17.23 25.60 16.63
N ILE A 202 16.78 24.93 15.57
CA ILE A 202 17.66 24.56 14.44
C ILE A 202 17.20 25.24 13.17
N ALA A 203 18.07 25.97 12.50
CA ALA A 203 17.78 26.58 11.20
C ALA A 203 18.61 25.95 10.08
N ILE A 204 18.13 26.07 8.84
CA ILE A 204 18.90 25.76 7.63
C ILE A 204 19.29 27.09 6.96
N ALA A 205 20.58 27.27 6.68
CA ALA A 205 21.11 28.48 6.07
C ALA A 205 20.56 28.72 4.66
N ARG A 206 20.54 29.99 4.23
CA ARG A 206 20.15 30.35 2.87
C ARG A 206 21.03 29.62 1.84
N GLY A 207 20.36 28.94 0.90
CA GLY A 207 21.03 28.23 -0.19
C GLY A 207 21.62 26.88 0.20
N THR A 208 21.40 26.44 1.44
CA THR A 208 21.63 25.05 1.84
C THR A 208 20.38 24.23 1.54
N VAL A 209 20.58 23.06 0.95
CA VAL A 209 19.55 22.05 0.72
C VAL A 209 19.87 20.86 1.62
N ILE A 210 18.85 20.32 2.28
CA ILE A 210 18.94 19.09 3.05
C ILE A 210 17.83 18.18 2.54
N GLU A 211 18.16 16.97 2.11
CA GLU A 211 17.22 16.09 1.40
C GLU A 211 16.43 15.20 2.34
N ASN A 212 16.96 14.86 3.52
CA ASN A 212 16.34 13.84 4.37
C ASN A 212 16.16 14.26 5.82
N ALA A 213 15.12 13.71 6.44
CA ALA A 213 14.86 13.83 7.86
C ALA A 213 14.50 12.47 8.47
N ILE A 214 15.04 12.19 9.65
CA ILE A 214 14.70 11.01 10.45
C ILE A 214 14.37 11.46 11.87
N THR A 215 13.12 11.26 12.31
CA THR A 215 12.67 11.57 13.68
C THR A 215 12.40 10.29 14.47
N GLY A 216 11.76 10.40 15.64
CA GLY A 216 11.86 9.40 16.71
C GLY A 216 10.57 8.66 16.99
N ALA A 217 10.20 8.53 18.27
CA ALA A 217 8.97 7.83 18.67
C ALA A 217 7.83 8.79 19.10
N GLY A 218 8.01 10.08 18.83
CA GLY A 218 7.06 11.13 19.20
C GLY A 218 6.02 11.35 18.11
N ALA A 219 4.96 12.12 18.39
CA ALA A 219 4.09 12.63 17.34
C ALA A 219 4.80 13.79 16.63
N ASP A 220 5.54 13.46 15.58
CA ASP A 220 6.49 14.31 14.88
C ASP A 220 5.86 14.94 13.63
N ALA A 221 6.39 16.09 13.21
CA ALA A 221 6.04 16.73 11.94
C ALA A 221 7.29 16.95 11.08
N LEU A 222 7.31 16.38 9.89
CA LEU A 222 8.40 16.50 8.92
C LEU A 222 7.90 17.23 7.69
N ILE A 223 8.60 18.30 7.31
CA ILE A 223 8.29 19.13 6.15
C ILE A 223 9.52 19.11 5.25
N GLY A 224 9.38 18.57 4.04
CA GLY A 224 10.40 18.57 3.01
C GLY A 224 10.51 19.91 2.29
N ASN A 225 11.20 19.93 1.16
CA ASN A 225 11.50 21.12 0.38
C ASN A 225 11.16 20.92 -1.09
N ALA A 226 11.99 21.45 -2.00
CA ALA A 226 11.74 21.39 -3.44
C ALA A 226 12.61 20.33 -4.16
N SER A 227 13.36 19.54 -3.39
CA SER A 227 14.21 18.45 -3.88
C SER A 227 13.61 17.13 -3.45
N ASP A 228 13.91 16.04 -4.15
CA ASP A 228 13.49 14.69 -3.77
C ASP A 228 13.91 14.37 -2.32
N ASN A 229 12.93 14.20 -1.44
CA ASN A 229 13.14 13.99 -0.01
C ASN A 229 12.91 12.56 0.45
N PHE A 230 13.66 12.12 1.46
CA PHE A 230 13.32 10.93 2.26
C PHE A 230 12.99 11.34 3.69
N LEU A 231 11.71 11.19 4.06
CA LEU A 231 11.19 11.54 5.37
C LEU A 231 10.79 10.26 6.11
N ASN A 232 11.44 9.99 7.25
CA ASN A 232 11.13 8.83 8.09
C ASN A 232 10.79 9.27 9.52
N ALA A 233 9.54 9.13 9.93
CA ALA A 233 9.08 9.52 11.25
C ALA A 233 9.15 8.42 12.31
N ASN A 234 9.43 7.18 11.91
CA ASN A 234 9.53 5.98 12.75
C ASN A 234 8.25 5.59 13.51
N ALA A 235 7.99 6.13 14.69
CA ALA A 235 6.82 5.72 15.47
C ALA A 235 6.13 6.93 16.04
N GLY A 236 4.81 6.92 16.09
CA GLY A 236 4.05 8.10 16.46
C GLY A 236 2.82 8.22 15.60
N ASN A 237 2.02 9.26 15.87
CA ASN A 237 1.00 9.68 14.92
C ASN A 237 1.55 10.94 14.27
N ASP A 238 2.16 10.76 13.11
CA ASP A 238 3.07 11.73 12.54
C ASP A 238 2.43 12.50 11.37
N LEU A 239 3.02 13.65 11.04
CA LEU A 239 2.65 14.46 9.90
C LEU A 239 3.86 14.58 8.96
N LEU A 240 3.78 14.03 7.76
CA LEU A 240 4.83 14.13 6.75
C LEU A 240 4.30 14.90 5.55
N GLN A 241 5.02 15.96 5.15
CA GLN A 241 4.76 16.73 3.96
C GLN A 241 6.01 16.71 3.08
N GLY A 242 5.95 16.06 1.91
CA GLY A 242 7.06 15.94 0.96
C GLY A 242 7.46 17.29 0.36
N GLY A 243 6.54 17.96 -0.32
CA GLY A 243 6.79 19.28 -0.90
C GLY A 243 6.77 19.23 -2.42
N ASP A 244 7.80 19.77 -3.07
CA ASP A 244 8.03 19.49 -4.51
C ASP A 244 9.18 18.47 -4.63
N GLY A 245 9.16 17.64 -5.67
CA GLY A 245 10.16 16.59 -5.86
C GLY A 245 9.48 15.22 -5.84
N ASN A 246 10.25 14.15 -6.11
CA ASN A 246 9.74 12.79 -5.98
C ASN A 246 10.09 12.27 -4.58
N ASP A 247 9.15 12.40 -3.66
CA ASP A 247 9.41 12.16 -2.25
C ASP A 247 9.13 10.72 -1.82
N ARG A 248 9.84 10.27 -0.79
CA ARG A 248 9.65 8.97 -0.15
C ARG A 248 9.28 9.19 1.31
N LEU A 249 8.03 8.94 1.66
CA LEU A 249 7.45 9.20 2.98
C LEU A 249 7.24 7.90 3.73
N MET A 250 7.90 7.74 4.88
CA MET A 250 7.76 6.61 5.79
C MET A 250 7.24 7.14 7.13
N GLY A 251 5.94 7.03 7.37
CA GLY A 251 5.34 7.38 8.66
C GLY A 251 5.81 6.42 9.75
N GLY A 252 5.59 5.13 9.50
CA GLY A 252 6.13 4.04 10.30
C GLY A 252 5.03 3.36 11.10
N THR A 253 5.13 3.28 12.42
CA THR A 253 4.04 2.71 13.25
C THR A 253 3.21 3.81 13.89
N GLY A 254 1.89 3.65 13.84
CA GLY A 254 0.91 4.61 14.35
C GLY A 254 0.09 5.18 13.20
N SER A 255 -0.79 6.13 13.50
CA SER A 255 -1.71 6.70 12.52
C SER A 255 -1.17 7.98 11.94
N ASP A 256 -0.62 7.90 10.72
CA ASP A 256 0.13 9.00 10.11
C ASP A 256 -0.66 9.78 9.06
N LEU A 257 -0.29 11.03 8.84
CA LEU A 257 -0.78 11.88 7.76
C LEU A 257 0.35 12.10 6.76
N LEU A 258 0.23 11.53 5.56
CA LEU A 258 1.24 11.59 4.50
C LEU A 258 0.74 12.44 3.34
N TYR A 259 1.40 13.56 3.10
CA TYR A 259 1.15 14.48 2.00
C TYR A 259 2.36 14.49 1.07
N GLY A 260 2.29 13.87 -0.11
CA GLY A 260 3.42 13.88 -1.05
C GLY A 260 3.68 15.28 -1.58
N GLY A 261 2.76 15.80 -2.37
CA GLY A 261 2.79 17.18 -2.83
C GLY A 261 2.86 17.23 -4.36
N ASN A 262 3.86 17.93 -4.90
CA ASN A 262 4.08 18.00 -6.33
C ASN A 262 5.21 17.04 -6.73
N GLY A 263 4.91 16.05 -7.54
CA GLY A 263 5.91 15.12 -8.07
C GLY A 263 5.32 13.73 -8.22
N ILE A 264 6.18 12.73 -8.18
CA ILE A 264 5.77 11.32 -8.09
C ILE A 264 6.22 10.82 -6.72
N ASP A 265 5.28 10.80 -5.79
CA ASP A 265 5.55 10.55 -4.39
C ASP A 265 5.23 9.11 -3.99
N THR A 266 6.03 8.57 -3.08
CA THR A 266 5.94 7.19 -2.63
C THR A 266 5.74 7.12 -1.12
N ALA A 267 4.61 6.58 -0.67
CA ALA A 267 4.47 6.13 0.72
C ALA A 267 5.17 4.77 0.91
N VAL A 268 6.03 4.67 1.92
CA VAL A 268 6.90 3.51 2.15
C VAL A 268 6.52 2.81 3.45
N TYR A 269 6.22 1.52 3.33
CA TYR A 269 5.88 0.61 4.40
C TYR A 269 7.01 -0.41 4.60
N ALA A 270 7.43 -0.60 5.85
CA ALA A 270 8.57 -1.46 6.18
C ALA A 270 8.26 -2.97 6.06
N GLU A 271 6.99 -3.34 5.91
CA GLU A 271 6.49 -4.71 5.97
C GLU A 271 5.94 -5.18 4.62
N VAL A 272 5.60 -6.47 4.52
CA VAL A 272 5.01 -7.05 3.30
C VAL A 272 3.62 -6.48 3.01
N GLY A 273 3.28 -6.31 1.73
CA GLY A 273 2.01 -5.71 1.30
C GLY A 273 0.78 -6.43 1.83
N GLY A 274 0.82 -7.76 1.96
CA GLY A 274 -0.30 -8.56 2.48
C GLY A 274 -0.70 -8.24 3.93
N ARG A 275 0.09 -7.46 4.67
CA ARG A 275 -0.27 -6.93 6.00
C ARG A 275 -1.28 -5.78 5.92
N TYR A 276 -1.36 -5.08 4.80
CA TYR A 276 -2.11 -3.83 4.70
C TYR A 276 -3.39 -4.00 3.87
N PHE A 277 -4.34 -3.10 4.08
CA PHE A 277 -5.47 -2.88 3.18
C PHE A 277 -5.80 -1.38 3.11
N ALA A 278 -6.28 -0.90 1.97
CA ALA A 278 -6.64 0.49 1.78
C ALA A 278 -8.15 0.71 1.75
N THR A 279 -8.62 1.84 2.27
CA THR A 279 -9.97 2.35 2.04
C THR A 279 -9.92 3.67 1.28
N TYR A 280 -10.79 3.82 0.29
CA TYR A 280 -10.88 5.04 -0.51
C TYR A 280 -12.18 5.79 -0.21
N ASP A 281 -12.09 7.09 0.14
CA ASP A 281 -13.27 7.94 0.33
C ASP A 281 -13.55 8.79 -0.93
N ALA A 282 -14.60 8.41 -1.65
CA ALA A 282 -15.01 9.06 -2.89
C ALA A 282 -15.76 10.39 -2.69
N ALA A 283 -16.15 10.77 -1.45
CA ALA A 283 -16.89 12.02 -1.20
C ALA A 283 -16.01 13.29 -1.37
N LEU A 284 -14.69 13.14 -1.33
CA LEU A 284 -13.71 14.23 -1.41
C LEU A 284 -13.06 14.33 -2.80
N VAL A 285 -13.85 14.24 -3.88
CA VAL A 285 -13.42 14.26 -5.31
C VAL A 285 -12.43 15.39 -5.67
N ARG A 286 -12.28 16.43 -4.85
CA ARG A 286 -11.28 17.51 -5.08
C ARG A 286 -9.91 17.25 -4.45
N ASN A 287 -9.80 16.38 -3.44
CA ASN A 287 -8.57 16.01 -2.73
C ASN A 287 -8.70 14.53 -2.31
N ALA A 288 -8.56 13.60 -3.25
CA ALA A 288 -8.69 12.17 -2.98
C ALA A 288 -7.74 11.75 -1.84
N THR A 289 -8.31 11.26 -0.74
CA THR A 289 -7.56 10.74 0.41
C THR A 289 -7.68 9.21 0.38
N LEU A 290 -6.53 8.54 0.42
CA LEU A 290 -6.46 7.09 0.58
C LEU A 290 -6.12 6.81 2.05
N SER A 291 -6.90 5.98 2.73
CA SER A 291 -6.50 5.51 4.05
C SER A 291 -5.90 4.11 3.94
N VAL A 292 -4.69 3.90 4.46
CA VAL A 292 -4.02 2.59 4.49
C VAL A 292 -4.06 2.07 5.92
N HIS A 293 -4.60 0.88 6.10
CA HIS A 293 -4.82 0.23 7.39
C HIS A 293 -3.86 -0.93 7.55
N ASP A 294 -3.27 -1.05 8.73
CA ASP A 294 -2.49 -2.21 9.12
C ASP A 294 -3.41 -3.30 9.69
N ALA A 295 -3.45 -4.49 9.08
CA ALA A 295 -4.35 -5.57 9.52
C ALA A 295 -3.95 -6.19 10.87
N GLN A 296 -2.74 -5.92 11.38
CA GLN A 296 -2.26 -6.42 12.67
C GLN A 296 -2.39 -5.41 13.80
N SER A 297 -2.71 -4.15 13.50
CA SER A 297 -2.97 -3.10 14.49
C SER A 297 -4.26 -2.35 14.18
N SER A 298 -4.55 -1.30 14.94
CA SER A 298 -5.63 -0.36 14.63
C SER A 298 -5.11 0.89 13.94
N ASP A 299 -3.88 0.83 13.44
CA ASP A 299 -3.19 1.98 12.88
C ASP A 299 -3.68 2.22 11.46
N VAL A 300 -3.90 3.49 11.16
CA VAL A 300 -4.45 3.96 9.89
C VAL A 300 -3.68 5.20 9.45
N ASP A 301 -3.03 5.09 8.30
CA ASP A 301 -2.41 6.22 7.63
C ASP A 301 -3.41 6.88 6.69
N THR A 302 -3.34 8.20 6.55
CA THR A 302 -4.10 8.96 5.57
C THR A 302 -3.15 9.61 4.59
N LEU A 303 -3.29 9.24 3.32
CA LEU A 303 -2.41 9.60 2.23
C LEU A 303 -3.15 10.56 1.30
N SER A 304 -2.45 11.60 0.86
CA SER A 304 -2.93 12.49 -0.21
C SER A 304 -1.77 12.98 -1.06
N SER A 305 -2.03 13.19 -2.35
CA SER A 305 -0.98 13.45 -3.34
C SER A 305 0.16 12.41 -3.26
N ILE A 306 -0.20 11.13 -3.21
CA ILE A 306 0.74 10.00 -3.24
C ILE A 306 0.40 9.15 -4.45
N GLU A 307 1.37 8.95 -5.33
CA GLU A 307 1.19 8.18 -6.57
C GLU A 307 1.58 6.72 -6.41
N GLN A 308 2.44 6.40 -5.44
CA GLN A 308 3.00 5.05 -5.26
C GLN A 308 2.97 4.59 -3.80
N LEU A 309 2.70 3.30 -3.60
CA LEU A 309 2.89 2.60 -2.34
C LEU A 309 4.04 1.60 -2.52
N ALA A 310 5.03 1.65 -1.63
CA ALA A 310 6.14 0.70 -1.60
C ALA A 310 6.07 -0.13 -0.31
N PHE A 311 6.07 -1.44 -0.46
CA PHE A 311 6.14 -2.42 0.62
C PHE A 311 7.47 -3.18 0.53
N MET A 312 7.79 -4.00 1.53
CA MET A 312 9.04 -4.77 1.54
C MET A 312 9.15 -5.74 0.35
N ASP A 313 8.02 -6.31 -0.11
CA ASP A 313 7.96 -7.36 -1.14
C ASP A 313 7.48 -6.86 -2.52
N ARG A 314 6.87 -5.68 -2.61
CA ARG A 314 6.23 -5.17 -3.83
C ARG A 314 6.06 -3.65 -3.82
N SER A 315 5.72 -3.10 -4.97
CA SER A 315 5.24 -1.71 -5.12
C SER A 315 3.93 -1.70 -5.90
N ALA A 316 3.04 -0.76 -5.59
CA ALA A 316 1.77 -0.57 -6.28
C ALA A 316 1.58 0.90 -6.63
N SER A 317 1.15 1.19 -7.86
CA SER A 317 0.71 2.53 -8.24
C SER A 317 -0.72 2.78 -7.75
N LEU A 318 -1.00 4.01 -7.31
CA LEU A 318 -2.36 4.41 -6.96
C LEU A 318 -3.30 4.33 -8.16
N ASP A 319 -2.80 4.60 -9.37
CA ASP A 319 -3.59 4.43 -10.60
C ASP A 319 -3.93 2.97 -10.86
N GLU A 320 -3.04 2.03 -10.54
CA GLU A 320 -3.33 0.59 -10.62
C GLU A 320 -4.43 0.20 -9.63
N LEU A 321 -4.34 0.70 -8.40
CA LEU A 321 -5.33 0.48 -7.35
C LEU A 321 -6.70 1.08 -7.70
N LEU A 322 -6.72 2.32 -8.20
CA LEU A 322 -7.94 3.01 -8.65
C LEU A 322 -8.54 2.38 -9.91
N MET A 323 -7.71 1.84 -10.81
CA MET A 323 -8.20 1.15 -12.01
C MET A 323 -8.81 -0.20 -11.65
N ALA A 324 -8.16 -0.97 -10.78
CA ALA A 324 -8.74 -2.20 -10.21
C ALA A 324 -10.03 -1.91 -9.43
N PHE A 325 -10.06 -0.79 -8.70
CA PHE A 325 -11.25 -0.31 -8.00
C PHE A 325 -12.43 -0.06 -8.96
N ARG A 326 -12.20 0.73 -10.01
CA ARG A 326 -13.24 1.07 -11.01
C ARG A 326 -13.72 -0.18 -11.75
N SER A 327 -12.83 -1.15 -11.94
CA SER A 327 -13.16 -2.44 -12.51
C SER A 327 -14.06 -3.26 -11.58
N ARG A 328 -13.78 -3.27 -10.27
CA ARG A 328 -14.50 -4.07 -9.25
C ARG A 328 -15.85 -3.47 -8.80
N TYR A 329 -15.99 -2.13 -8.81
CA TYR A 329 -17.16 -1.43 -8.23
C TYR A 329 -17.87 -0.45 -9.18
N GLY A 330 -17.39 -0.28 -10.42
CA GLY A 330 -17.96 0.64 -11.41
C GLY A 330 -17.60 2.13 -11.18
N ALA A 331 -18.21 3.02 -11.99
CA ALA A 331 -18.06 4.47 -11.81
C ALA A 331 -18.88 4.94 -10.61
N PHE A 332 -18.22 5.60 -9.64
CA PHE A 332 -18.89 6.16 -8.47
C PHE A 332 -19.89 7.23 -8.87
N ASN A 333 -21.18 6.94 -8.74
CA ASN A 333 -22.25 7.91 -8.89
C ASN A 333 -22.48 8.67 -7.58
N GLY A 334 -21.44 9.31 -7.03
CA GLY A 334 -21.49 10.41 -6.03
C GLY A 334 -22.44 10.37 -4.82
N GLU A 335 -23.18 9.30 -4.53
CA GLU A 335 -24.32 9.32 -3.59
C GLU A 335 -24.37 8.14 -2.60
N SER A 336 -23.28 7.42 -2.35
CA SER A 336 -23.27 6.42 -1.27
C SER A 336 -21.96 6.44 -0.49
N ASP A 337 -22.08 6.61 0.83
CA ASP A 337 -21.07 6.46 1.89
C ASP A 337 -20.47 5.03 1.95
N ALA A 338 -20.05 4.46 0.83
CA ALA A 338 -19.42 3.15 0.78
C ALA A 338 -17.91 3.34 0.90
N THR A 339 -17.39 3.23 2.13
CA THR A 339 -15.98 2.95 2.36
C THR A 339 -15.68 1.58 1.77
N VAL A 340 -14.89 1.53 0.70
CA VAL A 340 -14.55 0.29 0.02
C VAL A 340 -13.10 -0.08 0.35
N SER A 341 -12.90 -1.32 0.82
CA SER A 341 -11.61 -1.86 1.27
C SER A 341 -10.92 -2.68 0.17
N LEU A 342 -9.67 -2.36 -0.13
CA LEU A 342 -8.78 -3.08 -1.06
C LEU A 342 -7.69 -3.78 -0.25
N SER A 343 -7.63 -5.11 -0.28
CA SER A 343 -6.48 -5.82 0.29
C SER A 343 -5.32 -5.80 -0.70
N PHE A 344 -4.11 -5.51 -0.23
CA PHE A 344 -2.90 -5.60 -1.07
C PHE A 344 -2.34 -7.02 -1.16
N SER A 345 -3.12 -8.02 -0.73
CA SER A 345 -2.77 -9.45 -0.81
C SER A 345 -3.05 -10.08 -2.18
N THR A 346 -3.94 -9.49 -3.00
CA THR A 346 -4.29 -10.00 -4.33
C THR A 346 -3.44 -9.32 -5.39
N ASP A 347 -2.78 -10.11 -6.24
CA ASP A 347 -2.05 -9.62 -7.41
C ASP A 347 -2.99 -8.81 -8.30
N LEU A 348 -2.74 -7.50 -8.39
CA LEU A 348 -3.50 -6.56 -9.21
C LEU A 348 -3.16 -6.80 -10.69
N HIS A 349 -3.81 -7.75 -11.33
CA HIS A 349 -3.68 -8.00 -12.77
C HIS A 349 -5.01 -7.83 -13.50
N HIS A 350 -5.53 -6.60 -13.59
CA HIS A 350 -6.61 -6.29 -14.53
C HIS A 350 -6.32 -4.99 -15.29
N ILE A 351 -5.93 -5.11 -16.57
CA ILE A 351 -5.89 -3.99 -17.52
C ILE A 351 -6.94 -4.26 -18.60
N ALA A 352 -7.95 -3.40 -18.68
CA ALA A 352 -8.90 -3.40 -19.79
C ALA A 352 -8.35 -2.54 -20.95
N LEU A 353 -8.21 -3.12 -22.15
CA LEU A 353 -7.69 -2.45 -23.36
C LEU A 353 -8.82 -2.17 -24.36
N THR A 354 -8.75 -1.05 -25.08
CA THR A 354 -9.57 -0.81 -26.29
C THR A 354 -9.05 -1.66 -27.46
N GLU A 355 -9.86 -1.86 -28.51
CA GLU A 355 -9.47 -2.67 -29.69
C GLU A 355 -8.13 -2.22 -30.32
N ASP A 356 -7.92 -0.91 -30.44
CA ASP A 356 -6.67 -0.31 -30.96
C ASP A 356 -5.47 -0.52 -30.02
N GLN A 357 -5.69 -0.61 -28.70
CA GLN A 357 -4.63 -0.89 -27.71
C GLN A 357 -4.34 -2.39 -27.64
N ALA A 358 -5.37 -3.20 -27.89
CA ALA A 358 -5.26 -4.63 -28.02
C ALA A 358 -4.39 -4.99 -29.24
N ASP A 359 -4.53 -4.28 -30.36
CA ASP A 359 -3.63 -4.37 -31.53
C ASP A 359 -2.16 -4.16 -31.19
N VAL A 360 -1.86 -3.15 -30.38
CA VAL A 360 -0.49 -2.89 -29.90
C VAL A 360 0.01 -4.04 -29.02
N ALA A 361 -0.85 -4.61 -28.17
CA ALA A 361 -0.50 -5.78 -27.37
C ALA A 361 -0.22 -7.03 -28.23
N ARG A 362 -0.88 -7.22 -29.38
CA ARG A 362 -0.63 -8.37 -30.30
C ARG A 362 0.79 -8.42 -30.83
N LEU A 363 1.47 -7.28 -30.93
CA LEU A 363 2.85 -7.24 -31.42
C LEU A 363 3.78 -8.14 -30.59
N TYR A 364 3.47 -8.32 -29.30
CA TYR A 364 4.23 -9.19 -28.39
C TYR A 364 4.05 -10.70 -28.65
N ALA A 365 3.05 -11.10 -29.45
CA ALA A 365 2.91 -12.48 -29.91
C ALA A 365 4.14 -12.94 -30.71
N VAL A 366 4.86 -12.00 -31.33
CA VAL A 366 6.16 -12.26 -31.98
C VAL A 366 7.16 -12.88 -31.01
N PHE A 367 7.05 -12.65 -29.71
CA PHE A 367 7.92 -13.27 -28.71
C PHE A 367 7.36 -14.56 -28.10
N GLY A 368 6.09 -14.89 -28.41
CA GLY A 368 5.35 -15.98 -27.77
C GLY A 368 5.06 -15.72 -26.28
N ARG A 369 4.90 -14.45 -25.89
CA ARG A 369 4.58 -14.04 -24.50
C ARG A 369 3.58 -12.88 -24.48
N THR A 370 2.96 -12.67 -23.32
CA THR A 370 2.23 -11.42 -23.02
C THR A 370 3.23 -10.27 -22.82
N PRO A 371 2.83 -9.02 -23.15
CA PRO A 371 3.65 -7.87 -22.82
C PRO A 371 3.75 -7.69 -21.30
N ASP A 372 4.92 -7.28 -20.83
CA ASP A 372 5.05 -6.68 -19.51
C ASP A 372 4.44 -5.26 -19.53
N TYR A 373 4.01 -4.77 -18.36
CA TYR A 373 3.34 -3.47 -18.24
C TYR A 373 4.20 -2.32 -18.78
N GLN A 374 5.49 -2.30 -18.46
CA GLN A 374 6.40 -1.23 -18.87
C GLN A 374 6.56 -1.19 -20.40
N GLY A 375 6.71 -2.36 -21.03
CA GLY A 375 6.75 -2.51 -22.47
C GLY A 375 5.43 -2.14 -23.15
N LEU A 376 4.28 -2.56 -22.63
CA LEU A 376 2.97 -2.19 -23.20
C LEU A 376 2.71 -0.69 -23.06
N ASN A 377 2.91 -0.15 -21.86
CA ASN A 377 2.66 1.26 -21.55
C ASN A 377 3.51 2.20 -22.41
N TYR A 378 4.76 1.83 -22.73
CA TYR A 378 5.59 2.59 -23.66
C TYR A 378 4.91 2.79 -25.03
N TRP A 379 4.35 1.73 -25.61
CA TRP A 379 3.71 1.81 -26.92
C TRP A 379 2.33 2.46 -26.86
N LEU A 380 1.56 2.23 -25.78
CA LEU A 380 0.29 2.92 -25.56
C LEU A 380 0.49 4.43 -25.36
N ALA A 381 1.59 4.86 -24.74
CA ALA A 381 1.95 6.26 -24.62
C ALA A 381 2.28 6.90 -25.99
N GLN A 382 2.98 6.18 -26.88
CA GLN A 382 3.21 6.66 -28.25
C GLN A 382 1.87 6.80 -29.02
N GLN A 383 0.96 5.85 -28.84
CA GLN A 383 -0.38 5.91 -29.43
C GLN A 383 -1.18 7.12 -28.91
N ALA A 384 -1.12 7.39 -27.60
CA ALA A 384 -1.75 8.55 -26.98
C ALA A 384 -1.15 9.89 -27.45
N MET A 385 0.14 9.90 -27.82
CA MET A 385 0.83 11.03 -28.45
C MET A 385 0.52 11.19 -29.95
N GLY A 386 -0.36 10.35 -30.50
CA GLY A 386 -0.86 10.44 -31.87
C GLY A 386 -0.14 9.54 -32.88
N SER A 387 0.77 8.66 -32.45
CA SER A 387 1.35 7.66 -33.35
C SER A 387 0.29 6.65 -33.79
N SER A 388 0.24 6.39 -35.10
CA SER A 388 -0.61 5.36 -35.68
C SER A 388 -0.09 3.96 -35.33
N TYR A 389 -0.98 2.97 -35.37
CA TYR A 389 -0.60 1.57 -35.20
C TYR A 389 0.51 1.13 -36.15
N ALA A 390 0.50 1.61 -37.40
CA ALA A 390 1.53 1.28 -38.38
C ALA A 390 2.92 1.82 -37.98
N GLU A 391 2.99 3.04 -37.44
CA GLU A 391 4.23 3.63 -36.94
C GLU A 391 4.75 2.88 -35.70
N ILE A 392 3.84 2.51 -34.80
CA ILE A 392 4.16 1.72 -33.59
C ILE A 392 4.67 0.32 -33.97
N ARG A 393 3.98 -0.37 -34.89
CA ARG A 393 4.39 -1.69 -35.39
C ARG A 393 5.78 -1.63 -36.03
N ASP A 394 6.02 -0.65 -36.89
CA ASP A 394 7.30 -0.54 -37.58
C ASP A 394 8.43 -0.22 -36.59
N ALA A 395 8.18 0.61 -35.57
CA ALA A 395 9.12 0.85 -34.49
C ALA A 395 9.35 -0.38 -33.61
N PHE A 396 8.29 -1.12 -33.27
CA PHE A 396 8.34 -2.34 -32.46
C PHE A 396 9.18 -3.43 -33.13
N VAL A 397 8.96 -3.68 -34.42
CA VAL A 397 9.72 -4.71 -35.16
C VAL A 397 11.20 -4.35 -35.34
N ASN A 398 11.53 -3.06 -35.26
CA ASN A 398 12.91 -2.56 -35.26
C ASN A 398 13.47 -2.33 -33.85
N SER A 399 12.72 -2.70 -32.79
CA SER A 399 13.17 -2.55 -31.40
C SER A 399 14.40 -3.42 -31.12
N ALA A 400 15.17 -3.02 -30.11
CA ALA A 400 16.38 -3.76 -29.70
C ALA A 400 16.07 -5.22 -29.37
N GLU A 401 14.91 -5.51 -28.76
CA GLU A 401 14.51 -6.87 -28.37
C GLU A 401 14.19 -7.75 -29.59
N VAL A 402 13.40 -7.25 -30.56
CA VAL A 402 13.10 -7.99 -31.80
C VAL A 402 14.38 -8.21 -32.61
N VAL A 403 15.22 -7.18 -32.73
CA VAL A 403 16.50 -7.26 -33.44
C VAL A 403 17.42 -8.28 -32.76
N GLN A 404 17.55 -8.26 -31.44
CA GLN A 404 18.39 -9.20 -30.71
C GLN A 404 17.93 -10.66 -30.88
N ARG A 405 16.62 -10.90 -30.84
CA ARG A 405 16.07 -12.25 -31.00
C ARG A 405 16.23 -12.80 -32.42
N TYR A 406 15.92 -11.98 -33.42
CA TYR A 406 15.78 -12.48 -34.79
C TYR A 406 16.96 -12.21 -35.70
N SER A 407 17.84 -11.24 -35.41
CA SER A 407 19.00 -10.95 -36.28
C SER A 407 20.02 -12.08 -36.37
N VAL A 408 20.07 -12.95 -35.35
CA VAL A 408 21.00 -14.09 -35.28
C VAL A 408 20.53 -15.31 -36.08
N LEU A 409 19.25 -15.38 -36.46
CA LEU A 409 18.68 -16.49 -37.21
C LEU A 409 18.87 -16.28 -38.71
N ASP A 410 19.10 -17.36 -39.46
CA ASP A 410 18.99 -17.33 -40.91
C ASP A 410 17.52 -17.20 -41.35
N ASN A 411 17.25 -16.97 -42.65
CA ASN A 411 15.89 -16.73 -43.13
C ASN A 411 14.95 -17.92 -42.92
N ARG A 412 15.48 -19.15 -42.92
CA ARG A 412 14.69 -20.37 -42.73
C ARG A 412 14.37 -20.56 -41.25
N ASP A 413 15.35 -20.41 -40.38
CA ASP A 413 15.19 -20.53 -38.92
C ASP A 413 14.33 -19.41 -38.35
N PHE A 414 14.43 -18.19 -38.90
CA PHE A 414 13.56 -17.07 -38.59
C PHE A 414 12.09 -17.38 -38.86
N VAL A 415 11.78 -17.91 -40.05
CA VAL A 415 10.41 -18.30 -40.41
C VAL A 415 9.93 -19.46 -39.52
N LEU A 416 10.79 -20.44 -39.25
CA LEU A 416 10.45 -21.56 -38.37
C LEU A 416 10.15 -21.10 -36.93
N ASP A 417 10.85 -20.10 -36.40
CA ASP A 417 10.55 -19.52 -35.08
C ASP A 417 9.21 -18.79 -35.08
N LEU A 418 8.92 -18.00 -36.13
CA LEU A 418 7.64 -17.30 -36.27
C LEU A 418 6.45 -18.24 -36.41
N TYR A 419 6.58 -19.37 -37.11
CA TYR A 419 5.52 -20.38 -37.15
C TYR A 419 5.24 -20.96 -35.76
N LYS A 420 6.26 -21.08 -34.91
CA LYS A 420 6.09 -21.55 -33.54
C LYS A 420 5.49 -20.48 -32.64
N THR A 421 5.94 -19.24 -32.75
CA THR A 421 5.53 -18.15 -31.83
C THR A 421 4.19 -17.52 -32.22
N LEU A 422 3.87 -17.39 -33.51
CA LEU A 422 2.64 -16.75 -34.01
C LEU A 422 1.54 -17.74 -34.36
N LEU A 423 1.90 -18.94 -34.84
CA LEU A 423 0.93 -19.92 -35.36
C LEU A 423 0.86 -21.20 -34.52
N HIS A 424 1.66 -21.30 -33.44
CA HIS A 424 1.68 -22.41 -32.49
C HIS A 424 1.84 -23.80 -33.13
N ARG A 425 2.55 -23.86 -34.25
CA ARG A 425 2.84 -25.13 -34.93
C ARG A 425 4.21 -25.13 -35.58
N THR A 426 4.69 -26.33 -35.90
CA THR A 426 5.87 -26.44 -36.76
C THR A 426 5.47 -26.11 -38.19
N GLY A 427 6.22 -25.23 -38.84
CA GLY A 427 6.01 -24.90 -40.25
C GLY A 427 6.24 -26.13 -41.12
N ASP A 428 5.30 -26.38 -42.04
CA ASP A 428 5.46 -27.40 -43.07
C ASP A 428 6.53 -26.95 -44.09
N ASP A 429 7.20 -27.91 -44.72
CA ASP A 429 8.32 -27.63 -45.62
C ASP A 429 7.93 -26.72 -46.81
N SER A 430 6.69 -26.82 -47.30
CA SER A 430 6.16 -25.94 -48.35
C SER A 430 6.00 -24.49 -47.88
N GLY A 431 5.42 -24.26 -46.70
CA GLY A 431 5.22 -22.92 -46.14
C GLY A 431 6.54 -22.24 -45.78
N VAL A 432 7.45 -22.98 -45.15
CA VAL A 432 8.79 -22.46 -44.81
C VAL A 432 9.59 -22.14 -46.07
N SER A 433 9.54 -23.00 -47.10
CA SER A 433 10.21 -22.74 -48.37
C SER A 433 9.63 -21.53 -49.11
N TYR A 434 8.32 -21.32 -49.04
CA TYR A 434 7.66 -20.16 -49.65
C TYR A 434 8.18 -18.83 -49.08
N TRP A 435 8.19 -18.69 -47.75
CA TRP A 435 8.69 -17.49 -47.09
C TRP A 435 10.20 -17.30 -47.26
N ASN A 436 10.96 -18.40 -47.29
CA ASN A 436 12.41 -18.33 -47.51
C ASN A 436 12.73 -17.81 -48.93
N THR A 437 12.06 -18.33 -49.96
CA THR A 437 12.24 -17.85 -51.34
C THR A 437 11.83 -16.39 -51.52
N LEU A 438 10.76 -15.93 -50.87
CA LEU A 438 10.37 -14.51 -50.92
C LEU A 438 11.43 -13.60 -50.28
N GLN A 439 12.03 -14.02 -49.16
CA GLN A 439 13.12 -13.28 -48.53
C GLN A 439 14.39 -13.27 -49.40
N GLU A 440 14.71 -14.38 -50.08
CA GLU A 440 15.81 -14.45 -51.06
C GLU A 440 15.58 -13.51 -52.26
N HIS A 441 14.32 -13.24 -52.61
CA HIS A 441 13.91 -12.28 -53.63
C HIS A 441 13.67 -10.85 -53.10
N GLY A 442 14.07 -10.55 -51.86
CA GLY A 442 14.12 -9.19 -51.31
C GLY A 442 12.96 -8.78 -50.40
N LEU A 443 12.09 -9.70 -49.98
CA LEU A 443 11.09 -9.42 -48.94
C LEU A 443 11.77 -9.19 -47.59
N SER A 444 11.43 -8.10 -46.89
CA SER A 444 12.02 -7.80 -45.58
C SER A 444 11.47 -8.69 -44.47
N ARG A 445 12.26 -8.91 -43.41
CA ARG A 445 11.81 -9.63 -42.21
C ARG A 445 10.62 -8.96 -41.52
N THR A 446 10.57 -7.62 -41.54
CA THR A 446 9.41 -6.86 -41.07
C THR A 446 8.15 -7.20 -41.85
N ALA A 447 8.25 -7.33 -43.18
CA ALA A 447 7.11 -7.74 -43.99
C ALA A 447 6.70 -9.19 -43.70
N VAL A 448 7.64 -10.09 -43.41
CA VAL A 448 7.32 -11.47 -43.03
C VAL A 448 6.58 -11.52 -41.68
N ILE A 449 7.05 -10.79 -40.67
CA ILE A 449 6.36 -10.68 -39.36
C ILE A 449 4.96 -10.10 -39.54
N ASP A 450 4.83 -9.01 -40.27
CA ASP A 450 3.54 -8.33 -40.48
C ASP A 450 2.53 -9.23 -41.21
N ASN A 451 2.97 -9.97 -42.24
CA ASN A 451 2.09 -10.87 -42.97
C ASN A 451 1.70 -12.12 -42.17
N LEU A 452 2.61 -12.66 -41.35
CA LEU A 452 2.29 -13.81 -40.50
C LEU A 452 1.40 -13.42 -39.31
N LEU A 453 1.71 -12.31 -38.64
CA LEU A 453 0.94 -11.78 -37.50
C LEU A 453 -0.50 -11.41 -37.91
N ASN A 454 -0.68 -10.84 -39.10
CA ASN A 454 -2.00 -10.52 -39.65
C ASN A 454 -2.58 -11.62 -40.54
N SER A 455 -1.93 -12.78 -40.63
CA SER A 455 -2.49 -13.91 -41.36
C SER A 455 -3.81 -14.33 -40.74
N ARG A 456 -4.73 -14.85 -41.56
CA ARG A 456 -5.99 -15.39 -41.05
C ARG A 456 -5.76 -16.45 -39.98
N GLU A 457 -4.72 -17.27 -40.12
CA GLU A 457 -4.38 -18.30 -39.13
C GLU A 457 -3.93 -17.68 -37.80
N SER A 458 -3.01 -16.72 -37.82
CA SER A 458 -2.59 -15.98 -36.61
C SER A 458 -3.72 -15.16 -36.01
N ARG A 459 -4.64 -14.65 -36.82
CA ARG A 459 -5.84 -13.94 -36.38
C ARG A 459 -6.89 -14.88 -35.82
N ASP A 460 -7.20 -16.01 -36.41
CA ASP A 460 -8.12 -17.02 -35.85
C ASP A 460 -7.58 -17.58 -34.51
N PHE A 461 -6.26 -17.55 -34.33
CA PHE A 461 -5.58 -17.81 -33.07
C PHE A 461 -5.69 -16.65 -32.09
N SER A 462 -5.33 -15.44 -32.55
CA SER A 462 -5.25 -14.19 -31.78
C SER A 462 -6.53 -13.38 -31.71
N GLU A 463 -7.65 -13.82 -32.26
CA GLU A 463 -8.96 -13.15 -32.33
C GLU A 463 -10.02 -14.18 -31.93
N GLY A 464 -10.72 -13.94 -30.83
CA GLY A 464 -12.00 -14.59 -30.56
C GLY A 464 -13.07 -14.11 -31.54
N GLU A 465 -14.13 -14.91 -31.73
CA GLU A 465 -15.21 -14.75 -32.74
C GLU A 465 -16.03 -13.43 -32.66
N THR A 466 -15.60 -12.45 -31.87
CA THR A 466 -16.25 -11.15 -31.67
C THR A 466 -15.30 -9.94 -31.77
N GLY A 467 -14.05 -10.11 -32.21
CA GLY A 467 -13.10 -9.01 -32.39
C GLY A 467 -12.23 -8.67 -31.16
N PHE A 468 -12.19 -9.54 -30.15
CA PHE A 468 -11.25 -9.44 -29.01
C PHE A 468 -10.13 -10.46 -29.12
N ILE A 469 -8.95 -10.16 -28.58
CA ILE A 469 -7.75 -10.97 -28.82
C ILE A 469 -7.67 -12.22 -27.94
N ARG A 470 -7.30 -13.35 -28.53
CA ARG A 470 -6.96 -14.62 -27.85
C ARG A 470 -5.44 -14.89 -27.98
N ILE A 471 -4.58 -14.38 -27.11
CA ILE A 471 -3.13 -14.67 -27.22
C ILE A 471 -2.90 -16.17 -26.91
N VAL A 472 -2.29 -16.94 -27.83
CA VAL A 472 -2.13 -18.40 -27.67
C VAL A 472 -0.74 -18.81 -27.17
N ASP A 473 -0.75 -19.91 -26.40
CA ASP A 473 0.23 -20.94 -25.99
C ASP A 473 1.75 -20.70 -25.93
N HIS A 474 2.29 -20.51 -24.71
CA HIS A 474 2.87 -21.58 -23.87
C HIS A 474 3.06 -21.14 -22.39
N ASN A 475 2.70 -22.01 -21.44
CA ASN A 475 3.07 -22.07 -19.99
C ASN A 475 2.90 -20.85 -19.05
N ALA A 476 2.35 -19.73 -19.50
CA ALA A 476 2.15 -18.55 -18.63
C ALA A 476 0.68 -18.18 -18.37
N TRP A 477 -0.28 -19.04 -18.72
CA TRP A 477 -1.55 -19.10 -17.98
C TRP A 477 -1.31 -20.08 -16.85
N ASN A 478 -1.08 -19.57 -15.63
CA ASN A 478 -1.56 -20.29 -14.47
C ASN A 478 -3.07 -20.06 -14.37
N ASN A 479 -3.75 -20.87 -13.57
CA ASN A 479 -5.19 -20.85 -13.40
C ASN A 479 -5.67 -19.58 -12.66
N LEU A 480 -5.37 -18.38 -13.17
CA LEU A 480 -5.65 -17.09 -12.53
C LEU A 480 -6.37 -16.08 -13.46
N ASP A 481 -6.65 -16.41 -14.73
CA ASP A 481 -7.32 -15.50 -15.67
C ASP A 481 -8.77 -15.91 -16.00
N MET A 482 -9.74 -15.08 -15.62
CA MET A 482 -11.20 -15.28 -15.82
C MET A 482 -11.67 -14.87 -17.23
N MET A 483 -12.49 -15.69 -17.89
CA MET A 483 -13.10 -15.39 -19.20
C MET A 483 -14.57 -14.97 -19.05
N VAL A 484 -14.95 -13.75 -19.46
CA VAL A 484 -16.36 -13.29 -19.43
C VAL A 484 -16.84 -12.80 -20.81
N GLY A 485 -17.91 -13.41 -21.32
CA GLY A 485 -18.50 -13.15 -22.63
C GLY A 485 -20.03 -13.17 -22.62
N LYS A 486 -20.65 -12.81 -23.75
CA LYS A 486 -22.11 -12.88 -23.89
C LYS A 486 -22.56 -14.34 -23.78
N GLY A 487 -23.36 -14.64 -22.76
CA GLY A 487 -23.92 -15.97 -22.52
C GLY A 487 -22.99 -16.94 -21.79
N LEU A 488 -21.75 -16.55 -21.48
CA LEU A 488 -20.75 -17.46 -20.91
C LEU A 488 -19.73 -16.73 -20.05
N ALA A 489 -19.57 -17.14 -18.80
CA ALA A 489 -18.45 -16.78 -17.93
C ALA A 489 -17.76 -18.06 -17.44
N ILE A 490 -16.42 -18.07 -17.45
CA ILE A 490 -15.61 -19.20 -17.02
C ILE A 490 -14.56 -18.66 -16.05
N GLY A 491 -14.65 -19.12 -14.81
CA GLY A 491 -13.70 -18.96 -13.72
C GLY A 491 -12.44 -19.79 -13.94
N THR A 492 -11.50 -19.62 -13.03
CA THR A 492 -10.15 -20.11 -13.05
C THR A 492 -10.04 -21.48 -12.35
N ALA A 493 -8.96 -21.76 -11.65
CA ALA A 493 -8.90 -22.91 -10.72
C ALA A 493 -8.53 -22.46 -9.30
N GLY A 494 -8.58 -21.14 -9.06
CA GLY A 494 -8.54 -20.52 -7.75
C GLY A 494 -9.93 -20.05 -7.34
N ASP A 495 -10.02 -19.34 -6.22
CA ASP A 495 -11.29 -18.86 -5.68
C ASP A 495 -11.80 -17.66 -6.48
N ASP A 496 -12.76 -17.88 -7.39
CA ASP A 496 -13.25 -16.82 -8.28
C ASP A 496 -14.40 -16.02 -7.67
N GLN A 497 -14.47 -14.73 -7.98
CA GLN A 497 -15.64 -13.90 -7.70
C GLN A 497 -16.17 -13.33 -9.01
N ILE A 498 -17.40 -13.69 -9.37
CA ILE A 498 -18.05 -13.22 -10.59
C ILE A 498 -19.29 -12.40 -10.21
N SER A 499 -19.37 -11.14 -10.63
CA SER A 499 -20.51 -10.28 -10.34
C SER A 499 -21.55 -10.30 -11.45
N GLU A 500 -22.83 -10.22 -11.10
CA GLU A 500 -23.95 -10.08 -12.03
C GLU A 500 -23.77 -8.91 -13.01
N GLN A 501 -23.06 -7.85 -12.61
CA GLN A 501 -22.78 -6.69 -13.48
C GLN A 501 -21.72 -6.98 -14.55
N GLU A 502 -20.82 -7.91 -14.27
CA GLU A 502 -19.76 -8.34 -15.19
C GLU A 502 -20.31 -9.34 -16.22
N VAL A 503 -21.36 -10.09 -15.84
CA VAL A 503 -22.00 -11.08 -16.69
C VAL A 503 -22.74 -10.42 -17.84
N ARG A 504 -22.35 -10.79 -19.06
CA ARG A 504 -23.05 -10.37 -20.27
C ARG A 504 -24.07 -11.43 -20.68
N LEU A 505 -25.33 -11.02 -20.87
CA LEU A 505 -26.40 -11.92 -21.30
C LEU A 505 -26.32 -12.20 -22.81
N ASP A 506 -26.70 -13.40 -23.23
CA ASP A 506 -26.86 -13.78 -24.63
C ASP A 506 -28.16 -13.25 -25.26
N SER A 507 -28.43 -13.66 -26.50
CA SER A 507 -29.66 -13.29 -27.22
C SER A 507 -30.95 -13.82 -26.59
N THR A 508 -30.86 -14.78 -25.67
CA THR A 508 -31.98 -15.33 -24.90
C THR A 508 -32.14 -14.68 -23.52
N ALA A 509 -31.30 -13.68 -23.20
CA ALA A 509 -31.16 -13.07 -21.89
C ALA A 509 -30.60 -14.04 -20.82
N GLY A 510 -29.94 -15.11 -21.25
CA GLY A 510 -29.29 -16.11 -20.39
C GLY A 510 -27.77 -15.91 -20.29
N SER A 511 -27.15 -16.49 -19.26
CA SER A 511 -25.71 -16.69 -19.20
C SER A 511 -25.35 -17.96 -18.44
N TYR A 512 -24.36 -18.71 -18.94
CA TYR A 512 -23.81 -19.89 -18.32
C TYR A 512 -22.50 -19.53 -17.60
N LEU A 513 -22.36 -19.90 -16.33
CA LEU A 513 -21.23 -19.56 -15.49
C LEU A 513 -20.59 -20.84 -14.95
N LEU A 514 -19.28 -20.98 -15.16
CA LEU A 514 -18.47 -22.07 -14.64
C LEU A 514 -17.49 -21.52 -13.60
N GLY A 515 -17.57 -21.96 -12.35
CA GLY A 515 -16.58 -21.64 -11.31
C GLY A 515 -15.30 -22.49 -11.43
N ASN A 516 -15.42 -23.69 -12.00
CA ASN A 516 -14.34 -24.68 -12.11
C ASN A 516 -13.84 -25.19 -10.74
N ALA A 517 -12.60 -24.94 -10.32
CA ALA A 517 -12.03 -25.47 -9.08
C ALA A 517 -11.64 -24.31 -8.15
N GLY A 518 -11.87 -24.46 -6.85
CA GLY A 518 -11.70 -23.34 -5.91
C GLY A 518 -12.96 -23.14 -5.08
N VAL A 519 -13.02 -22.03 -4.36
CA VAL A 519 -14.21 -21.55 -3.64
C VAL A 519 -14.82 -20.38 -4.39
N ASP A 520 -15.76 -20.67 -5.29
CA ASP A 520 -16.23 -19.68 -6.24
C ASP A 520 -17.51 -18.99 -5.76
N THR A 521 -17.55 -17.68 -5.90
CA THR A 521 -18.63 -16.80 -5.43
C THR A 521 -19.30 -16.11 -6.61
N PHE A 522 -20.63 -16.17 -6.68
CA PHE A 522 -21.41 -15.36 -7.61
C PHE A 522 -22.14 -14.25 -6.85
N ILE A 523 -21.90 -12.99 -7.24
CA ILE A 523 -22.37 -11.81 -6.52
C ILE A 523 -23.58 -11.21 -7.25
N PHE A 524 -24.67 -11.02 -6.53
CA PHE A 524 -25.94 -10.48 -7.04
C PHE A 524 -26.13 -9.01 -6.70
N ASN A 525 -26.84 -8.30 -7.58
CA ASN A 525 -27.14 -6.88 -7.39
C ASN A 525 -28.21 -6.61 -6.34
N ASP A 526 -29.15 -7.53 -6.14
CA ASP A 526 -30.33 -7.35 -5.29
C ASP A 526 -30.37 -8.36 -4.13
N ALA A 527 -31.30 -8.16 -3.20
CA ALA A 527 -31.58 -9.12 -2.12
C ALA A 527 -32.07 -10.48 -2.67
N ALA A 528 -31.81 -11.57 -1.93
CA ALA A 528 -32.15 -12.94 -2.33
C ALA A 528 -33.63 -13.13 -2.72
N SER A 529 -34.54 -12.37 -2.12
CA SER A 529 -35.98 -12.39 -2.44
C SER A 529 -36.31 -11.94 -3.88
N ALA A 530 -35.40 -11.23 -4.55
CA ALA A 530 -35.52 -10.80 -5.94
C ALA A 530 -35.22 -11.91 -6.96
N TYR A 531 -34.75 -13.09 -6.52
CA TYR A 531 -34.34 -14.18 -7.39
C TYR A 531 -35.11 -15.48 -7.10
N ARG A 532 -35.25 -16.32 -8.13
CA ARG A 532 -35.74 -17.70 -8.05
C ARG A 532 -34.57 -18.62 -8.38
N ILE A 533 -34.26 -19.52 -7.45
CA ILE A 533 -33.19 -20.51 -7.59
C ILE A 533 -33.85 -21.87 -7.81
N SER A 534 -33.40 -22.62 -8.81
CA SER A 534 -33.85 -23.98 -9.11
C SER A 534 -32.67 -24.84 -9.54
N ALA A 535 -32.71 -26.14 -9.30
CA ALA A 535 -31.63 -27.04 -9.67
C ALA A 535 -31.75 -27.48 -11.14
N LEU A 536 -30.63 -27.48 -11.87
CA LEU A 536 -30.51 -27.92 -13.26
C LEU A 536 -29.83 -29.30 -13.38
N GLY A 537 -29.54 -29.96 -12.27
CA GLY A 537 -28.82 -31.25 -12.20
C GLY A 537 -28.26 -31.52 -10.80
N THR A 538 -27.19 -32.32 -10.71
CA THR A 538 -26.45 -32.58 -9.47
C THR A 538 -25.50 -31.45 -9.08
N ASP A 539 -24.95 -30.74 -10.07
CA ASP A 539 -23.81 -29.82 -9.90
C ASP A 539 -24.03 -28.44 -10.54
N ALA A 540 -25.29 -28.11 -10.85
CA ALA A 540 -25.65 -26.85 -11.50
C ALA A 540 -26.97 -26.25 -10.97
N LEU A 541 -26.97 -24.93 -10.82
CA LEU A 541 -28.11 -24.11 -10.42
C LEU A 541 -28.59 -23.23 -11.57
N SER A 542 -29.88 -22.96 -11.56
CA SER A 542 -30.60 -22.11 -12.48
C SER A 542 -31.21 -20.97 -11.69
N ILE A 543 -30.81 -19.74 -11.96
CA ILE A 543 -31.15 -18.56 -11.17
C ILE A 543 -31.77 -17.51 -12.10
N GLY A 544 -33.04 -17.17 -11.88
CA GLY A 544 -33.74 -16.15 -12.66
C GLY A 544 -34.34 -15.06 -11.77
N ARG A 545 -34.51 -13.85 -12.30
CA ARG A 545 -35.19 -12.78 -11.54
C ARG A 545 -36.67 -13.13 -11.27
N SER A 546 -37.12 -12.87 -10.04
CA SER A 546 -38.50 -13.08 -9.57
C SER A 546 -39.51 -12.11 -10.22
N THR A 547 -39.05 -10.90 -10.56
CA THR A 547 -39.78 -9.82 -11.23
C THR A 547 -38.81 -8.98 -12.07
N GLY A 548 -39.18 -8.57 -13.29
CA GLY A 548 -38.33 -7.73 -14.15
C GLY A 548 -37.81 -8.44 -15.41
N ALA A 549 -36.82 -7.83 -16.07
CA ALA A 549 -36.25 -8.31 -17.33
C ALA A 549 -35.69 -9.75 -17.23
N ALA A 550 -35.73 -10.47 -18.35
CA ALA A 550 -35.55 -11.91 -18.49
C ALA A 550 -34.12 -12.46 -18.22
N ALA A 551 -33.34 -11.79 -17.36
CA ALA A 551 -32.00 -12.24 -17.00
C ALA A 551 -32.06 -13.58 -16.26
N HIS A 552 -31.33 -14.56 -16.80
CA HIS A 552 -31.26 -15.92 -16.30
C HIS A 552 -29.80 -16.38 -16.26
N PHE A 553 -29.38 -17.02 -15.18
CA PHE A 553 -28.01 -17.45 -14.92
C PHE A 553 -27.99 -18.95 -14.62
N GLU A 554 -27.15 -19.69 -15.30
CA GLU A 554 -26.90 -21.10 -15.04
C GLU A 554 -25.50 -21.25 -14.45
N LEU A 555 -25.40 -21.61 -13.17
CA LEU A 555 -24.14 -21.66 -12.43
C LEU A 555 -23.73 -23.10 -12.19
N SER A 556 -22.48 -23.45 -12.47
CA SER A 556 -21.89 -24.75 -12.12
C SER A 556 -20.50 -24.54 -11.51
N GLY A 557 -20.16 -25.30 -10.47
CA GLY A 557 -18.90 -25.15 -9.73
C GLY A 557 -18.87 -24.05 -8.67
N PHE A 558 -19.95 -23.28 -8.48
CA PHE A 558 -20.01 -22.23 -7.45
C PHE A 558 -20.29 -22.77 -6.05
N ASN A 559 -19.66 -22.15 -5.05
CA ASN A 559 -19.77 -22.51 -3.63
C ASN A 559 -20.51 -21.44 -2.80
N VAL A 560 -20.55 -20.20 -3.26
CA VAL A 560 -21.20 -19.09 -2.56
C VAL A 560 -22.05 -18.27 -3.53
N LEU A 561 -23.27 -17.95 -3.10
CA LEU A 561 -24.13 -16.95 -3.73
C LEU A 561 -24.23 -15.77 -2.76
N ASP A 562 -23.61 -14.65 -3.13
CA ASP A 562 -23.59 -13.43 -2.33
C ASP A 562 -24.70 -12.50 -2.81
N PHE A 563 -25.75 -12.35 -2.00
CA PHE A 563 -26.83 -11.40 -2.24
C PHE A 563 -26.66 -10.18 -1.35
N ALA A 564 -27.19 -9.04 -1.79
CA ALA A 564 -27.11 -7.78 -1.05
C ALA A 564 -27.63 -7.84 0.42
N ASP A 565 -28.43 -8.86 0.78
CA ASP A 565 -28.93 -9.07 2.15
C ASP A 565 -28.36 -10.29 2.89
N ARG A 566 -27.71 -11.25 2.21
CA ARG A 566 -27.17 -12.49 2.81
C ARG A 566 -26.32 -13.31 1.84
N ASP A 567 -25.45 -14.15 2.41
CA ASP A 567 -24.78 -15.23 1.68
C ASP A 567 -25.59 -16.55 1.72
N VAL A 568 -25.53 -17.30 0.62
CA VAL A 568 -26.07 -18.66 0.51
C VAL A 568 -24.99 -19.61 0.02
N PHE A 569 -24.69 -20.63 0.83
CA PHE A 569 -23.63 -21.59 0.55
C PHE A 569 -24.15 -22.82 -0.21
N ILE A 570 -23.41 -23.20 -1.26
CA ILE A 570 -23.65 -24.37 -2.11
C ILE A 570 -22.57 -25.39 -1.79
N LEU A 571 -22.96 -26.45 -1.08
CA LEU A 571 -22.00 -27.42 -0.54
C LEU A 571 -22.38 -28.85 -0.95
N ASP A 572 -21.36 -29.67 -1.21
CA ASP A 572 -21.55 -31.11 -1.30
C ASP A 572 -21.86 -31.72 0.09
N SER A 573 -22.20 -33.02 0.12
CA SER A 573 -22.56 -33.69 1.36
C SER A 573 -21.43 -33.74 2.41
N ALA A 574 -20.17 -33.83 2.00
CA ALA A 574 -19.01 -33.85 2.89
C ALA A 574 -18.72 -32.44 3.42
N GLN A 575 -18.73 -31.44 2.55
CA GLN A 575 -18.53 -30.02 2.88
C GLN A 575 -19.63 -29.50 3.81
N ALA A 576 -20.90 -29.84 3.53
CA ALA A 576 -22.03 -29.51 4.38
C ALA A 576 -21.91 -30.13 5.78
N SER A 577 -21.21 -31.26 5.91
CA SER A 577 -20.99 -31.90 7.22
C SER A 577 -20.07 -31.11 8.13
N ILE A 578 -19.16 -30.33 7.53
CA ILE A 578 -18.22 -29.47 8.23
C ILE A 578 -18.85 -28.09 8.45
N GLY A 579 -19.56 -27.54 7.45
CA GLY A 579 -20.34 -26.32 7.61
C GLY A 579 -21.35 -26.40 8.76
N ARG A 580 -21.94 -27.58 9.00
CA ARG A 580 -22.81 -27.83 10.16
C ARG A 580 -22.11 -27.69 11.52
N LEU A 581 -20.79 -27.76 11.62
CA LEU A 581 -20.09 -27.49 12.88
C LEU A 581 -20.18 -26.02 13.30
N TYR A 582 -20.35 -25.08 12.36
CA TYR A 582 -20.54 -23.65 12.68
C TYR A 582 -21.84 -23.37 13.42
N THR A 583 -22.81 -24.29 13.40
CA THR A 583 -24.01 -24.21 14.28
C THR A 583 -23.62 -24.19 15.75
N ILE A 584 -22.51 -24.81 16.13
CA ILE A 584 -21.97 -24.78 17.50
C ILE A 584 -21.47 -23.37 17.88
N LEU A 585 -21.11 -22.57 16.88
CA LEU A 585 -20.68 -21.18 17.03
C LEU A 585 -21.85 -20.19 16.87
N ASP A 586 -23.09 -20.68 16.75
CA ASP A 586 -24.30 -19.88 16.53
C ASP A 586 -24.22 -18.95 15.30
N ARG A 587 -23.46 -19.33 14.27
CA ARG A 587 -23.32 -18.55 13.02
C ARG A 587 -23.15 -19.43 11.79
N ALA A 588 -23.27 -18.84 10.61
CA ALA A 588 -22.77 -19.44 9.38
C ALA A 588 -21.24 -19.25 9.29
N PRO A 589 -20.51 -20.11 8.57
CA PRO A 589 -19.13 -19.81 8.20
C PRO A 589 -19.09 -18.51 7.39
N ASP A 590 -18.08 -17.70 7.63
CA ASP A 590 -17.68 -16.65 6.70
C ASP A 590 -16.87 -17.26 5.55
N THR A 591 -16.64 -16.48 4.49
CA THR A 591 -15.96 -16.94 3.27
C THR A 591 -14.57 -17.51 3.55
N GLU A 592 -13.78 -16.89 4.43
CA GLU A 592 -12.44 -17.36 4.80
C GLU A 592 -12.49 -18.62 5.68
N GLY A 593 -13.44 -18.70 6.60
CA GLY A 593 -13.74 -19.89 7.38
C GLY A 593 -14.13 -21.05 6.48
N LEU A 594 -14.98 -20.83 5.47
CA LEU A 594 -15.36 -21.87 4.52
C LEU A 594 -14.17 -22.31 3.65
N LYS A 595 -13.37 -21.36 3.13
CA LYS A 595 -12.12 -21.65 2.39
C LYS A 595 -11.18 -22.55 3.16
N PHE A 596 -11.00 -22.27 4.46
CA PHE A 596 -10.22 -23.13 5.34
C PHE A 596 -10.74 -24.57 5.29
N TRP A 597 -12.03 -24.81 5.50
CA TRP A 597 -12.59 -26.18 5.53
C TRP A 597 -12.60 -26.89 4.17
N LEU A 598 -12.82 -26.15 3.08
CA LEU A 598 -12.82 -26.69 1.72
C LEU A 598 -11.41 -27.13 1.29
N SER A 599 -10.38 -26.34 1.62
CA SER A 599 -8.98 -26.70 1.36
C SER A 599 -8.53 -27.94 2.14
N VAL A 600 -9.04 -28.14 3.37
CA VAL A 600 -8.70 -29.33 4.16
C VAL A 600 -9.45 -30.57 3.67
N GLY A 601 -10.66 -30.44 3.13
CA GLY A 601 -11.40 -31.54 2.49
C GLY A 601 -10.71 -32.15 1.26
N ALA A 602 -9.96 -31.33 0.51
CA ALA A 602 -9.17 -31.77 -0.65
C ALA A 602 -7.96 -32.65 -0.28
N SER A 603 -7.55 -32.69 0.99
CA SER A 603 -6.42 -33.49 1.49
C SER A 603 -6.75 -34.96 1.82
N GLY A 604 -8.02 -35.38 1.68
CA GLY A 604 -8.46 -36.75 1.93
C GLY A 604 -8.72 -37.12 3.39
N GLU A 605 -8.69 -36.14 4.30
CA GLU A 605 -9.06 -36.35 5.71
C GLU A 605 -10.57 -36.58 5.88
N THR A 606 -10.94 -37.46 6.81
CA THR A 606 -12.36 -37.72 7.13
C THR A 606 -12.96 -36.58 7.96
N GLY A 607 -14.26 -36.29 7.83
CA GLY A 607 -14.93 -35.21 8.59
C GLY A 607 -14.77 -35.32 10.12
N ALA A 608 -14.56 -36.54 10.62
CA ALA A 608 -14.16 -36.90 11.97
C ALA A 608 -12.81 -36.30 12.43
N GLN A 609 -11.80 -36.35 11.56
CA GLN A 609 -10.45 -35.81 11.81
C GLN A 609 -10.48 -34.28 11.81
N LEU A 610 -11.23 -33.69 10.87
CA LEU A 610 -11.40 -32.24 10.73
C LEU A 610 -12.10 -31.62 11.94
N ALA A 611 -13.11 -32.29 12.47
CA ALA A 611 -13.80 -31.83 13.67
C ALA A 611 -12.88 -31.79 14.90
N ASN A 612 -11.83 -32.62 14.96
CA ASN A 612 -10.84 -32.53 16.05
C ASN A 612 -9.99 -31.27 15.97
N THR A 613 -9.71 -30.77 14.77
CA THR A 613 -9.04 -29.48 14.55
C THR A 613 -9.99 -28.32 14.84
N PHE A 614 -11.25 -28.41 14.40
CA PHE A 614 -12.30 -27.40 14.68
C PHE A 614 -12.45 -27.14 16.18
N VAL A 615 -12.56 -28.20 16.98
CA VAL A 615 -12.75 -28.07 18.43
C VAL A 615 -11.50 -27.62 19.20
N GLN A 616 -10.34 -27.60 18.56
CA GLN A 616 -9.09 -27.06 19.12
C GLN A 616 -8.89 -25.58 18.79
N SER A 617 -9.76 -25.00 17.95
CA SER A 617 -9.68 -23.58 17.61
C SER A 617 -9.94 -22.69 18.83
N ALA A 618 -9.32 -21.50 18.82
CA ALA A 618 -9.53 -20.49 19.84
C ALA A 618 -11.01 -20.05 19.90
N GLU A 619 -11.66 -19.95 18.73
CA GLU A 619 -13.07 -19.58 18.60
C GLU A 619 -14.00 -20.63 19.22
N PHE A 620 -13.78 -21.91 18.94
CA PHE A 620 -14.54 -22.99 19.57
C PHE A 620 -14.36 -23.01 21.08
N SER A 621 -13.13 -22.84 21.55
CA SER A 621 -12.80 -22.83 22.99
C SER A 621 -13.44 -21.65 23.73
N GLN A 622 -13.74 -20.55 23.03
CA GLN A 622 -14.47 -19.41 23.56
C GLN A 622 -16.00 -19.63 23.55
N SER A 623 -16.55 -20.25 22.50
CA SER A 623 -17.98 -20.57 22.40
C SER A 623 -18.41 -21.72 23.33
N LEU A 624 -17.54 -22.71 23.54
CA LEU A 624 -17.71 -23.88 24.41
C LEU A 624 -16.51 -23.99 25.37
N PRO A 625 -16.51 -23.26 26.50
CA PRO A 625 -15.40 -23.27 27.44
C PRO A 625 -15.18 -24.65 28.08
N ASN A 626 -13.92 -24.96 28.41
CA ASN A 626 -13.51 -26.25 28.95
C ASN A 626 -14.26 -26.62 30.25
N GLY A 627 -15.11 -27.65 30.17
CA GLY A 627 -15.85 -28.24 31.31
C GLY A 627 -15.74 -29.77 31.38
N SER A 628 -16.53 -30.40 32.25
CA SER A 628 -16.63 -31.87 32.32
C SER A 628 -17.22 -32.44 31.01
N ASN A 629 -17.03 -33.74 30.75
CA ASN A 629 -17.59 -34.38 29.56
C ASN A 629 -19.13 -34.27 29.51
N ALA A 630 -19.81 -34.32 30.67
CA ALA A 630 -21.25 -34.11 30.76
C ALA A 630 -21.65 -32.66 30.42
N ALA A 631 -20.92 -31.66 30.93
CA ALA A 631 -21.19 -30.27 30.60
C ALA A 631 -20.95 -29.96 29.11
N PHE A 632 -19.91 -30.56 28.52
CA PHE A 632 -19.61 -30.43 27.09
C PHE A 632 -20.74 -30.98 26.21
N VAL A 633 -21.25 -32.18 26.51
CA VAL A 633 -22.35 -32.78 25.75
C VAL A 633 -23.65 -31.98 25.90
N ASP A 634 -23.97 -31.52 27.10
CA ASP A 634 -25.21 -30.77 27.35
C ASP A 634 -25.20 -29.40 26.65
N GLN A 635 -24.05 -28.71 26.60
CA GLN A 635 -23.92 -27.47 25.85
C GLN A 635 -24.02 -27.69 24.32
N LEU A 636 -23.47 -28.78 23.80
CA LEU A 636 -23.63 -29.15 22.39
C LEU A 636 -25.09 -29.40 22.03
N TYR A 637 -25.85 -30.10 22.88
CA TYR A 637 -27.29 -30.31 22.66
C TYR A 637 -28.04 -28.98 22.61
N ASN A 638 -27.77 -28.07 23.53
CA ASN A 638 -28.44 -26.77 23.55
C ASN A 638 -28.11 -25.90 22.31
N LYS A 639 -26.83 -25.85 21.91
CA LYS A 639 -26.39 -25.03 20.76
C LYS A 639 -26.79 -25.62 19.41
N VAL A 640 -26.62 -26.92 19.22
CA VAL A 640 -26.86 -27.57 17.93
C VAL A 640 -28.34 -27.94 17.76
N LEU A 641 -28.98 -28.48 18.79
CA LEU A 641 -30.34 -29.02 18.71
C LEU A 641 -31.40 -28.06 19.30
N GLY A 642 -30.98 -26.95 19.92
CA GLY A 642 -31.90 -26.01 20.56
C GLY A 642 -32.64 -26.56 21.78
N ARG A 643 -32.21 -27.70 22.33
CA ARG A 643 -32.85 -28.39 23.47
C ARG A 643 -31.83 -28.95 24.46
N GLY A 644 -32.27 -29.19 25.70
CA GLY A 644 -31.45 -29.89 26.70
C GLY A 644 -31.21 -31.35 26.35
N SER A 645 -30.11 -31.92 26.85
CA SER A 645 -29.80 -33.34 26.64
C SER A 645 -30.78 -34.26 27.39
N ASP A 646 -31.25 -35.31 26.70
CA ASP A 646 -32.00 -36.38 27.34
C ASP A 646 -31.06 -37.35 28.08
N ALA A 647 -31.57 -38.03 29.11
CA ALA A 647 -30.74 -38.84 30.02
C ALA A 647 -29.97 -39.96 29.29
N ASP A 648 -30.59 -40.58 28.29
CA ASP A 648 -30.00 -41.67 27.53
C ASP A 648 -28.94 -41.16 26.54
N GLY A 649 -29.22 -40.05 25.84
CA GLY A 649 -28.28 -39.38 24.94
C GLY A 649 -27.06 -38.83 25.67
N LEU A 650 -27.26 -38.18 26.82
CA LEU A 650 -26.17 -37.68 27.66
C LEU A 650 -25.28 -38.83 28.15
N ALA A 651 -25.87 -39.91 28.66
CA ALA A 651 -25.13 -41.08 29.13
C ALA A 651 -24.33 -41.75 28.01
N TYR A 652 -24.91 -41.87 26.80
CA TYR A 652 -24.24 -42.47 25.64
C TYR A 652 -23.00 -41.68 25.20
N TRP A 653 -23.12 -40.36 25.05
CA TRP A 653 -22.01 -39.52 24.59
C TRP A 653 -20.94 -39.34 25.65
N VAL A 654 -21.32 -39.22 26.93
CA VAL A 654 -20.35 -39.17 28.04
C VAL A 654 -19.57 -40.47 28.11
N HIS A 655 -20.24 -41.63 28.03
CA HIS A 655 -19.57 -42.93 27.99
C HIS A 655 -18.63 -43.06 26.77
N SER A 656 -19.03 -42.54 25.61
CA SER A 656 -18.21 -42.53 24.40
C SER A 656 -16.92 -41.72 24.59
N LEU A 657 -17.01 -40.53 25.22
CA LEU A 657 -15.85 -39.69 25.55
C LEU A 657 -14.94 -40.37 26.58
N GLU A 658 -15.50 -40.99 27.61
CA GLU A 658 -14.74 -41.73 28.64
C GLU A 658 -14.06 -42.97 28.08
N SER A 659 -14.63 -43.57 27.03
CA SER A 659 -14.08 -44.73 26.33
C SER A 659 -13.04 -44.38 25.25
N GLY A 660 -12.63 -43.11 25.17
CA GLY A 660 -11.53 -42.65 24.30
C GLY A 660 -11.96 -42.01 22.98
N THR A 661 -13.26 -41.76 22.76
CA THR A 661 -13.72 -40.94 21.62
C THR A 661 -13.33 -39.49 21.86
N SER A 662 -12.82 -38.80 20.84
CA SER A 662 -12.43 -37.40 20.97
C SER A 662 -13.65 -36.46 21.03
N ARG A 663 -13.47 -35.29 21.65
CA ARG A 663 -14.50 -34.24 21.68
C ARG A 663 -14.92 -33.77 20.28
N GLY A 664 -13.98 -33.70 19.34
CA GLY A 664 -14.28 -33.34 17.95
C GLY A 664 -15.15 -34.37 17.26
N GLN A 665 -14.92 -35.67 17.48
CA GLN A 665 -15.76 -36.72 16.93
C GLN A 665 -17.19 -36.66 17.47
N VAL A 666 -17.36 -36.38 18.76
CA VAL A 666 -18.69 -36.25 19.38
C VAL A 666 -19.41 -35.00 18.86
N ALA A 667 -18.72 -33.86 18.77
CA ALA A 667 -19.27 -32.63 18.17
C ALA A 667 -19.70 -32.86 16.71
N PHE A 668 -18.86 -33.54 15.92
CA PHE A 668 -19.19 -33.93 14.54
C PHE A 668 -20.44 -34.78 14.46
N ASN A 669 -20.53 -35.84 15.27
CA ASN A 669 -21.66 -36.76 15.21
C ASN A 669 -22.98 -36.10 15.65
N ILE A 670 -22.95 -35.19 16.64
CA ILE A 670 -24.13 -34.47 17.09
C ILE A 670 -24.56 -33.42 16.04
N ALA A 671 -23.62 -32.66 15.47
CA ALA A 671 -23.90 -31.69 14.42
C ALA A 671 -24.43 -32.31 13.12
N ASN A 672 -24.09 -33.58 12.85
CA ASN A 672 -24.41 -34.28 11.61
C ASN A 672 -25.50 -35.35 11.74
N ARG A 673 -26.19 -35.43 12.88
CA ARG A 673 -27.23 -36.43 13.10
C ARG A 673 -28.46 -36.11 12.22
N LEU A 674 -29.07 -37.15 11.63
CA LEU A 674 -30.18 -37.04 10.66
C LEU A 674 -31.48 -36.43 11.24
N ASP A 675 -31.63 -36.41 12.55
CA ASP A 675 -32.71 -35.72 13.27
C ASP A 675 -32.57 -34.18 13.27
N ASN A 676 -31.45 -33.62 12.74
CA ASN A 676 -31.33 -32.19 12.42
C ASN A 676 -32.15 -31.77 11.18
N SER A 677 -32.75 -32.71 10.46
CA SER A 677 -33.75 -32.37 9.43
C SER A 677 -35.17 -32.45 10.01
N ALA A 678 -35.70 -31.28 10.35
CA ALA A 678 -37.10 -30.88 10.15
C ALA A 678 -38.14 -30.88 11.30
N GLU A 679 -37.87 -31.25 12.56
CA GLU A 679 -38.97 -31.26 13.57
C GLU A 679 -38.92 -30.32 14.79
N GLU A 680 -37.80 -29.72 15.22
CA GLU A 680 -37.83 -28.94 16.49
C GLU A 680 -36.93 -27.67 16.54
N HIS A 681 -36.98 -26.79 15.54
CA HIS A 681 -36.37 -25.44 15.66
C HIS A 681 -37.43 -24.33 15.70
N PRO A 682 -37.33 -23.37 16.65
CA PRO A 682 -38.17 -22.17 16.64
C PRO A 682 -37.91 -21.36 15.36
N ALA A 683 -38.99 -20.91 14.72
CA ALA A 683 -38.93 -20.11 13.50
C ALA A 683 -38.08 -18.84 13.71
N GLY A 684 -36.89 -18.79 13.09
CA GLY A 684 -36.04 -17.59 13.14
C GLY A 684 -34.63 -17.75 12.57
N PHE A 685 -34.04 -18.93 12.57
CA PHE A 685 -32.67 -19.13 12.08
C PHE A 685 -32.54 -20.43 11.29
N HIS A 686 -32.43 -20.30 9.98
CA HIS A 686 -31.86 -21.33 9.11
C HIS A 686 -30.80 -20.64 8.25
N PRO A 687 -29.49 -20.94 8.39
CA PRO A 687 -28.59 -20.73 7.28
C PRO A 687 -29.16 -21.57 6.11
N ALA A 688 -29.41 -20.95 4.97
CA ALA A 688 -29.96 -21.65 3.83
C ALA A 688 -28.85 -22.51 3.20
N TRP A 689 -28.78 -23.79 3.56
CA TRP A 689 -27.83 -24.73 2.96
C TRP A 689 -28.47 -25.45 1.76
N LEU A 690 -27.82 -25.41 0.61
CA LEU A 690 -28.12 -26.32 -0.50
C LEU A 690 -27.10 -27.47 -0.46
N VAL A 691 -27.56 -28.69 -0.17
CA VAL A 691 -26.70 -29.88 -0.01
C VAL A 691 -26.91 -30.86 -1.17
N GLY A 692 -25.84 -31.22 -1.88
CA GLY A 692 -25.83 -31.99 -3.13
C GLY A 692 -26.70 -33.27 -3.23
N ASN A 693 -26.92 -34.01 -2.13
CA ASN A 693 -27.78 -35.20 -2.17
C ASN A 693 -29.29 -34.91 -2.01
N ALA A 694 -29.70 -33.65 -1.84
CA ALA A 694 -31.10 -33.23 -1.81
C ALA A 694 -31.65 -32.82 -3.20
N PHE A 695 -30.84 -32.87 -4.26
CA PHE A 695 -31.31 -32.51 -5.61
C PHE A 695 -32.24 -33.56 -6.23
N ALA A 696 -32.27 -34.80 -5.72
CA ALA A 696 -33.17 -35.86 -6.19
C ALA A 696 -34.62 -35.75 -5.68
N ARG A 697 -34.95 -34.80 -4.79
CA ARG A 697 -36.34 -34.56 -4.32
C ARG A 697 -36.88 -33.15 -4.59
N ALA A 698 -36.08 -32.26 -5.17
CA ALA A 698 -36.55 -30.95 -5.61
C ALA A 698 -37.40 -31.01 -6.90
N SER A 699 -37.45 -32.15 -7.57
CA SER A 699 -38.29 -32.35 -8.77
C SER A 699 -39.79 -32.55 -8.47
N SER A 700 -40.23 -32.57 -7.21
CA SER A 700 -41.65 -32.75 -6.85
C SER A 700 -42.26 -31.65 -5.97
N LEU A 701 -41.56 -30.54 -5.70
CA LEU A 701 -42.16 -29.37 -5.05
C LEU A 701 -42.45 -28.29 -6.10
N GLY A 702 -43.43 -28.59 -6.95
CA GLY A 702 -44.08 -27.55 -7.74
C GLY A 702 -44.67 -26.50 -6.80
N THR A 703 -44.30 -25.23 -7.03
CA THR A 703 -44.97 -24.06 -6.47
C THR A 703 -45.06 -24.00 -4.93
N GLN A 704 -43.94 -23.71 -4.24
CA GLN A 704 -44.02 -22.87 -3.04
C GLN A 704 -42.89 -21.85 -3.07
N ALA A 705 -43.28 -20.59 -3.24
CA ALA A 705 -42.41 -19.45 -3.10
C ALA A 705 -41.81 -19.44 -1.69
N LEU A 706 -40.52 -19.09 -1.60
CA LEU A 706 -39.91 -18.49 -0.42
C LEU A 706 -40.79 -17.30 0.01
N ARG A 707 -41.76 -17.53 0.91
CA ARG A 707 -42.52 -16.49 1.60
C ARG A 707 -41.98 -16.35 3.00
N ALA A 708 -41.56 -15.14 3.33
CA ALA A 708 -41.40 -14.70 4.70
C ALA A 708 -42.76 -14.78 5.43
N GLY A 709 -42.73 -15.38 6.62
CA GLY A 709 -43.67 -15.24 7.75
C GLY A 709 -45.18 -15.14 7.49
N GLY A 710 -45.93 -16.14 7.94
CA GLY A 710 -47.30 -15.95 8.41
C GLY A 710 -48.28 -17.11 8.20
N GLY A 711 -48.56 -17.86 9.28
CA GLY A 711 -49.90 -18.37 9.57
C GLY A 711 -50.33 -19.75 9.07
N THR A 712 -50.54 -20.63 10.06
CA THR A 712 -51.54 -21.72 10.18
C THR A 712 -51.39 -23.05 9.40
N GLU A 713 -51.15 -24.09 10.21
CA GLU A 713 -51.74 -25.44 10.24
C GLU A 713 -51.79 -26.32 8.97
N GLY A 714 -51.09 -27.46 9.06
CA GLY A 714 -51.70 -28.78 8.84
C GLY A 714 -51.57 -29.40 7.44
N ASN A 715 -50.58 -30.29 7.26
CA ASN A 715 -50.80 -31.73 7.01
C ASN A 715 -49.49 -32.45 6.64
N TRP A 716 -48.95 -33.16 7.62
CA TRP A 716 -47.95 -34.22 7.45
C TRP A 716 -48.63 -35.56 7.72
N LEU A 717 -48.48 -36.55 6.82
CA LEU A 717 -48.62 -37.99 7.12
C LEU A 717 -47.96 -38.82 6.00
N PRO A 718 -47.52 -40.08 6.24
CA PRO A 718 -46.88 -40.68 7.43
C PRO A 718 -45.54 -41.39 7.05
N PRO A 719 -44.78 -41.90 8.04
CA PRO A 719 -43.48 -42.56 7.82
C PRO A 719 -43.64 -43.99 7.28
N ILE A 720 -42.63 -44.48 6.55
CA ILE A 720 -42.41 -45.93 6.35
C ILE A 720 -40.93 -46.25 6.63
N PRO A 721 -40.64 -47.32 7.40
CA PRO A 721 -39.45 -47.41 8.25
C PRO A 721 -38.34 -48.32 7.69
N VAL A 722 -37.12 -48.02 8.17
CA VAL A 722 -35.83 -48.75 8.10
C VAL A 722 -35.31 -49.10 6.70
#